data_AF-A0A8C0KIZ0-F1
#
_entry.id   AF-A0A8C0KIZ0-F1
#
_cell.length_a   1.000
_cell.length_b   1.000
_cell.length_c   1.000
_cell.angle_alpha   90.00
_cell.angle_beta   90.00
_cell.angle_gamma   90.00
#
_symmetry.space_group_name_H-M   'P 1'
#
loop_
_entity.id
_entity.type
_entity.pdbx_description
1 polymer ?
#
loop_
_entity_poly.entity_id
_entity_poly.type
_entity_poly.pdbx_seq_one_letter_code
_entity_poly.pdbx_strand_id
1 'polypeptide(L)'
;MAYYGKCIETVIEQLNKFKPEKDIPEQFLEAASTSLQTLSPQKQAFILEVLSGCLEYRKLLAVVVDAFYVRAGWLCRRADYNLFEVICYLATFQLDELGFQLFSDIIRSQPLDKMCKFLGFLFNPLSLCSWIKDEWSLIYETAHVSENWIDPLMRWQPEVQELIKQLEKVMTNQSPLPKTKAKVTEPKEFNLTVPRPRAIPVPEPVPVMTKPKPIPRSTYHPPKEQEQLEMTRRYNRWKAEELLLKVNIEEMRCAVPRSRGTTLGSEKKLQLRFMPRILKTPKLTFYKPNNVPVKLNTAAILREGSLYQRQVEKELQRVDKLVDGAGDFSEFLEWQKKMQAKDQEEALAAGECRRLQGKLSREEAILARQLLRQGNKQKADQKKEEQTAELMQQCAERRLQEERSIKELVEQVIEVQKNVKVAQMKLLKGRRQIVQEVIEESRELLQRTAEAAKEEQKRRCELIAQHRALETQPMRKGKLVDLTQIPGYGLEGEMSVVELRERLALLKETQQRKEEEKRDQIIQAKRARSQGLQNMVEQISLCRAAMGRSAALRWEQKKAQSAAPGPPSQDQRVLELRRRIEESAAERRKQAASGPISAPRAPRPKPRVSPASRRGGRGAGRRARVGRGSVGAQLESRHWVELQQSRERRLRALQRSCVDA
;
A
#
# COMPACT_ATOMS: atom_id res chain seq x y z
N MET A 1 -3.99 49.98 -11.65
CA MET A 1 -3.45 48.59 -11.77
C MET A 1 -2.16 48.34 -10.94
N ALA A 2 -0.94 48.28 -11.50
CA ALA A 2 0.24 47.70 -10.81
C ALA A 2 0.85 48.50 -9.62
N TYR A 3 0.31 49.68 -9.30
CA TYR A 3 0.78 50.54 -8.20
C TYR A 3 0.31 49.99 -6.84
N TYR A 4 -1.02 49.90 -6.63
CA TYR A 4 -1.60 49.48 -5.35
C TYR A 4 -1.37 48.00 -5.03
N GLY A 5 -1.27 47.14 -6.05
CA GLY A 5 -0.90 45.74 -5.86
C GLY A 5 0.41 45.58 -5.08
N LYS A 6 1.44 46.33 -5.45
CA LYS A 6 2.73 46.34 -4.74
C LYS A 6 2.65 46.93 -3.34
N CYS A 7 1.80 47.95 -3.12
CA CYS A 7 1.57 48.47 -1.77
C CYS A 7 0.95 47.40 -0.87
N ILE A 8 -0.06 46.68 -1.35
CA ILE A 8 -0.71 45.59 -0.60
C ILE A 8 0.24 44.41 -0.37
N GLU A 9 1.08 44.05 -1.35
CA GLU A 9 2.17 43.08 -1.15
C GLU A 9 3.09 43.50 0.01
N THR A 10 3.53 44.77 0.06
CA THR A 10 4.36 45.27 1.16
C THR A 10 3.63 45.31 2.52
N VAL A 11 2.32 45.62 2.55
CA VAL A 11 1.50 45.53 3.77
C VAL A 11 1.47 44.08 4.27
N ILE A 12 1.18 43.12 3.39
CA ILE A 12 1.14 41.68 3.71
C ILE A 12 2.51 41.19 4.22
N GLU A 13 3.62 41.61 3.60
CA GLU A 13 4.97 41.27 4.04
C GLU A 13 5.28 41.79 5.45
N GLN A 14 4.80 42.97 5.84
CA GLN A 14 4.97 43.47 7.21
C GLN A 14 4.04 42.74 8.19
N LEU A 15 2.76 42.54 7.88
CA LEU A 15 1.84 41.77 8.73
C LEU A 15 2.32 40.33 8.97
N ASN A 16 3.01 39.71 8.00
CA ASN A 16 3.64 38.39 8.15
C ASN A 16 4.79 38.35 9.17
N LYS A 17 5.41 39.49 9.49
CA LYS A 17 6.50 39.60 10.49
C LYS A 17 5.96 39.79 11.91
N PHE A 18 4.80 40.43 12.04
CA PHE A 18 4.17 40.81 13.32
C PHE A 18 3.66 39.60 14.11
N LYS A 19 3.99 39.54 15.40
CA LYS A 19 3.59 38.47 16.33
C LYS A 19 2.76 39.04 17.49
N PRO A 20 1.45 38.76 17.56
CA PRO A 20 0.56 39.38 18.55
C PRO A 20 0.87 39.02 20.01
N GLU A 21 1.61 37.94 20.25
CA GLU A 21 2.03 37.52 21.60
C GLU A 21 3.30 38.24 22.11
N LYS A 22 3.99 39.02 21.26
CA LYS A 22 5.35 39.51 21.54
C LYS A 22 5.62 40.95 21.14
N ASP A 23 5.00 41.41 20.05
CA ASP A 23 5.32 42.67 19.43
C ASP A 23 4.23 43.70 19.81
N ILE A 24 4.64 44.87 20.31
CA ILE A 24 3.72 45.98 20.63
C ILE A 24 3.37 46.70 19.31
N PRO A 25 2.08 46.95 18.99
CA PRO A 25 1.67 47.53 17.70
C PRO A 25 2.36 48.85 17.36
N GLU A 26 2.44 49.78 18.31
CA GLU A 26 3.07 51.10 18.13
C GLU A 26 4.56 50.97 17.77
N GLN A 27 5.32 50.21 18.55
CA GLN A 27 6.75 49.95 18.31
C GLN A 27 6.98 49.20 16.99
N PHE A 28 6.04 48.33 16.60
CA PHE A 28 6.08 47.65 15.31
C PHE A 28 5.82 48.61 14.14
N LEU A 29 4.90 49.58 14.29
CA LEU A 29 4.63 50.60 13.28
C LEU A 29 5.83 51.55 13.10
N GLU A 30 6.56 51.90 14.16
CA GLU A 30 7.82 52.65 14.08
C GLU A 30 8.94 51.85 13.37
N ALA A 31 9.06 50.55 13.67
CA ALA A 31 9.98 49.66 12.96
C ALA A 31 9.59 49.45 11.48
N ALA A 32 8.29 49.41 11.19
CA ALA A 32 7.78 49.34 9.82
C ALA A 32 8.05 50.65 9.06
N SER A 33 7.76 51.81 9.66
CA SER A 33 7.94 53.13 9.03
C SER A 33 9.41 53.40 8.69
N THR A 34 10.34 53.06 9.59
CA THR A 34 11.78 53.12 9.34
C THR A 34 12.23 52.17 8.21
N SER A 35 11.70 50.94 8.15
CA SER A 35 12.01 50.01 7.05
C SER A 35 11.47 50.46 5.68
N LEU A 36 10.41 51.29 5.66
CA LEU A 36 9.71 51.75 4.45
C LEU A 36 10.17 53.14 3.96
N GLN A 37 11.15 53.78 4.61
CA GLN A 37 11.71 55.09 4.22
C GLN A 37 12.29 55.14 2.79
N THR A 38 12.53 53.98 2.16
CA THR A 38 13.00 53.88 0.77
C THR A 38 11.89 54.06 -0.28
N LEU A 39 10.62 54.13 0.14
CA LEU A 39 9.47 54.33 -0.72
C LEU A 39 9.07 55.81 -0.80
N SER A 40 8.38 56.19 -1.88
CA SER A 40 7.80 57.52 -2.04
C SER A 40 6.79 57.83 -0.91
N PRO A 41 6.74 59.06 -0.35
CA PRO A 41 6.00 59.37 0.87
C PRO A 41 4.50 59.06 0.77
N GLN A 42 3.87 59.26 -0.39
CA GLN A 42 2.47 58.90 -0.63
C GLN A 42 2.19 57.39 -0.54
N LYS A 43 3.16 56.53 -0.92
CA LYS A 43 3.04 55.07 -0.71
C LYS A 43 3.25 54.73 0.75
N GLN A 44 4.24 55.35 1.39
CA GLN A 44 4.56 55.09 2.78
C GLN A 44 3.39 55.44 3.70
N ALA A 45 2.72 56.59 3.48
CA ALA A 45 1.50 56.98 4.19
C ALA A 45 0.39 55.93 4.03
N PHE A 46 0.00 55.60 2.79
CA PHE A 46 -1.03 54.59 2.50
C PHE A 46 -0.71 53.20 3.09
N ILE A 47 0.56 52.76 3.00
CA ILE A 47 0.99 51.47 3.57
C ILE A 47 0.90 51.50 5.09
N LEU A 48 1.31 52.59 5.76
CA LEU A 48 1.27 52.71 7.22
C LEU A 48 -0.15 52.83 7.76
N GLU A 49 -1.04 53.57 7.09
CA GLU A 49 -2.45 53.71 7.42
C GLU A 49 -3.20 52.36 7.33
N VAL A 50 -3.01 51.63 6.24
CA VAL A 50 -3.60 50.28 6.10
C VAL A 50 -2.99 49.31 7.12
N LEU A 51 -1.69 49.44 7.45
CA LEU A 51 -1.05 48.63 8.49
C LEU A 51 -1.59 48.94 9.90
N SER A 52 -1.72 50.20 10.29
CA SER A 52 -2.23 50.58 11.61
C SER A 52 -3.68 50.12 11.78
N GLY A 53 -4.53 50.39 10.79
CA GLY A 53 -5.92 49.93 10.81
C GLY A 53 -6.09 48.41 10.87
N CYS A 54 -5.26 47.64 10.15
CA CYS A 54 -5.27 46.18 10.26
C CYS A 54 -4.82 45.69 11.65
N LEU A 55 -3.91 46.39 12.33
CA LEU A 55 -3.46 46.04 13.68
C LEU A 55 -4.47 46.41 14.76
N GLU A 56 -5.10 47.58 14.65
CA GLU A 56 -6.13 48.09 15.57
C GLU A 56 -7.40 47.22 15.53
N TYR A 57 -7.96 47.03 14.33
CA TYR A 57 -9.22 46.28 14.15
C TYR A 57 -9.04 44.77 14.00
N ARG A 58 -7.82 44.25 14.24
CA ARG A 58 -7.44 42.84 14.05
C ARG A 58 -8.47 41.83 14.58
N LYS A 59 -9.01 42.04 15.78
CA LYS A 59 -9.98 41.12 16.40
C LYS A 59 -11.28 41.02 15.59
N LEU A 60 -11.76 42.15 15.08
CA LEU A 60 -12.97 42.29 14.28
C LEU A 60 -12.77 41.68 12.88
N LEU A 61 -11.62 41.93 12.26
CA LEU A 61 -11.24 41.35 10.97
C LEU A 61 -11.09 39.83 11.06
N ALA A 62 -10.48 39.32 12.13
CA ALA A 62 -10.30 37.89 12.36
C ALA A 62 -11.63 37.12 12.43
N VAL A 63 -12.67 37.66 13.07
CA VAL A 63 -14.03 37.05 13.09
C VAL A 63 -14.53 36.76 11.68
N VAL A 64 -14.38 37.72 10.76
CA VAL A 64 -14.85 37.58 9.38
C VAL A 64 -13.97 36.64 8.56
N VAL A 65 -12.64 36.79 8.66
CA VAL A 65 -11.69 35.97 7.89
C VAL A 65 -11.72 34.51 8.36
N ASP A 66 -11.80 34.23 9.66
CA ASP A 66 -11.94 32.88 10.19
C ASP A 66 -13.28 32.24 9.75
N ALA A 67 -14.38 32.99 9.84
CA ALA A 67 -15.68 32.53 9.35
C ALA A 67 -15.68 32.27 7.83
N PHE A 68 -14.96 33.08 7.05
CA PHE A 68 -14.74 32.84 5.61
C PHE A 68 -14.04 31.50 5.40
N TYR A 69 -12.90 31.24 6.06
CA TYR A 69 -12.17 29.97 5.90
C TYR A 69 -12.99 28.73 6.28
N VAL A 70 -13.91 28.84 7.25
CA VAL A 70 -14.83 27.76 7.64
C VAL A 70 -15.93 27.54 6.60
N ARG A 71 -16.55 28.60 6.05
CA ARG A 71 -17.76 28.49 5.22
C ARG A 71 -17.51 28.45 3.70
N ALA A 72 -16.62 29.31 3.19
CA ALA A 72 -16.44 29.52 1.74
C ALA A 72 -14.98 29.43 1.27
N GLY A 73 -14.02 29.62 2.18
CA GLY A 73 -12.59 29.75 1.92
C GLY A 73 -11.77 28.46 1.99
N TRP A 74 -12.39 27.27 2.07
CA TRP A 74 -11.69 25.99 2.27
C TRP A 74 -10.67 25.62 1.17
N LEU A 75 -10.77 26.23 -0.02
CA LEU A 75 -9.82 26.12 -1.12
C LEU A 75 -8.69 27.17 -1.11
N CYS A 76 -8.80 28.21 -0.27
CA CYS A 76 -7.82 29.28 -0.19
C CYS A 76 -6.62 28.85 0.69
N ARG A 77 -5.41 29.35 0.39
CA ARG A 77 -4.24 28.99 1.20
C ARG A 77 -4.21 29.82 2.47
N ARG A 78 -3.72 29.25 3.57
CA ARG A 78 -3.53 29.98 4.83
C ARG A 78 -2.50 31.11 4.74
N ALA A 79 -1.65 31.11 3.71
CA ALA A 79 -0.75 32.23 3.39
C ALA A 79 -1.48 33.46 2.84
N ASP A 80 -2.71 33.28 2.33
CA ASP A 80 -3.57 34.37 1.85
C ASP A 80 -4.37 35.04 2.99
N TYR A 81 -4.17 34.63 4.26
CA TYR A 81 -4.95 35.13 5.40
C TYR A 81 -4.84 36.65 5.54
N ASN A 82 -3.61 37.17 5.59
CA ASN A 82 -3.34 38.59 5.72
C ASN A 82 -3.80 39.39 4.48
N LEU A 83 -3.91 38.75 3.30
CA LEU A 83 -4.51 39.37 2.11
C LEU A 83 -6.01 39.59 2.33
N PHE A 84 -6.73 38.60 2.86
CA PHE A 84 -8.14 38.76 3.19
C PHE A 84 -8.37 39.71 4.37
N GLU A 85 -7.47 39.75 5.36
CA GLU A 85 -7.50 40.72 6.47
C GLU A 85 -7.37 42.17 5.96
N VAL A 86 -6.41 42.44 5.07
CA VAL A 86 -6.21 43.76 4.44
C VAL A 86 -7.39 44.14 3.54
N ILE A 87 -7.90 43.22 2.71
CA ILE A 87 -9.06 43.49 1.85
C ILE A 87 -10.35 43.66 2.68
N CYS A 88 -10.47 42.97 3.82
CA CYS A 88 -11.56 43.19 4.76
C CYS A 88 -11.49 44.59 5.35
N TYR A 89 -10.34 45.00 5.90
CA TYR A 89 -10.15 46.35 6.44
C TYR A 89 -10.46 47.44 5.40
N LEU A 90 -9.94 47.27 4.18
CA LEU A 90 -10.19 48.20 3.07
C LEU A 90 -11.68 48.27 2.69
N ALA A 91 -12.41 47.16 2.79
CA ALA A 91 -13.83 47.10 2.48
C ALA A 91 -14.75 47.63 3.60
N THR A 92 -14.34 47.51 4.87
CA THR A 92 -15.18 47.85 6.04
C THR A 92 -14.94 49.26 6.59
N PHE A 93 -13.74 49.81 6.46
CA PHE A 93 -13.38 51.12 7.05
C PHE A 93 -13.01 52.18 6.02
N GLN A 94 -12.37 51.78 4.92
CA GLN A 94 -11.73 52.70 3.97
C GLN A 94 -12.47 52.83 2.63
N LEU A 95 -13.60 52.13 2.46
CA LEU A 95 -14.30 52.09 1.17
C LEU A 95 -15.01 53.42 0.85
N ASP A 96 -15.57 54.10 1.87
CA ASP A 96 -16.13 55.45 1.73
C ASP A 96 -15.05 56.51 1.50
N GLU A 97 -13.88 56.39 2.14
CA GLU A 97 -12.79 57.40 2.06
C GLU A 97 -11.93 57.26 0.79
N LEU A 98 -11.59 56.03 0.38
CA LEU A 98 -10.86 55.76 -0.87
C LEU A 98 -11.78 55.86 -2.10
N GLY A 99 -13.08 55.62 -1.93
CA GLY A 99 -14.06 55.58 -3.00
C GLY A 99 -13.99 54.31 -3.88
N PHE A 100 -15.16 53.94 -4.41
CA PHE A 100 -15.37 52.68 -5.12
C PHE A 100 -14.45 52.45 -6.33
N GLN A 101 -14.03 53.49 -7.05
CA GLN A 101 -13.15 53.35 -8.22
C GLN A 101 -11.72 52.92 -7.83
N LEU A 102 -11.14 53.49 -6.77
CA LEU A 102 -9.82 53.07 -6.29
C LEU A 102 -9.89 51.68 -5.66
N PHE A 103 -10.96 51.36 -4.92
CA PHE A 103 -11.23 50.03 -4.39
C PHE A 103 -11.36 48.96 -5.50
N SER A 104 -12.05 49.29 -6.60
CA SER A 104 -12.17 48.45 -7.80
C SER A 104 -10.81 48.17 -8.45
N ASP A 105 -9.98 49.19 -8.60
CA ASP A 105 -8.62 49.07 -9.16
C ASP A 105 -7.65 48.31 -8.24
N ILE A 106 -7.83 48.43 -6.92
CA ILE A 106 -7.17 47.62 -5.90
C ILE A 106 -7.54 46.15 -6.08
N ILE A 107 -8.83 45.81 -6.11
CA ILE A 107 -9.30 44.42 -6.26
C ILE A 107 -8.81 43.81 -7.58
N ARG A 108 -8.86 44.58 -8.68
CA ARG A 108 -8.35 44.16 -10.00
C ARG A 108 -6.84 43.91 -10.03
N SER A 109 -6.08 44.44 -9.07
CA SER A 109 -4.64 44.16 -8.92
C SER A 109 -4.34 42.87 -8.14
N GLN A 110 -5.35 42.26 -7.51
CA GLN A 110 -5.26 41.06 -6.67
C GLN A 110 -5.77 39.81 -7.42
N PRO A 111 -5.49 38.57 -6.95
CA PRO A 111 -5.98 37.34 -7.60
C PRO A 111 -7.52 37.25 -7.62
N LEU A 112 -8.11 37.48 -8.79
CA LEU A 112 -9.55 37.64 -9.01
C LEU A 112 -10.38 36.46 -8.46
N ASP A 113 -9.94 35.24 -8.70
CA ASP A 113 -10.57 33.99 -8.24
C ASP A 113 -10.67 33.85 -6.72
N LYS A 114 -9.84 34.58 -5.96
CA LYS A 114 -9.93 34.70 -4.50
C LYS A 114 -10.82 35.86 -4.10
N MET A 115 -10.68 37.01 -4.78
CA MET A 115 -11.43 38.23 -4.47
C MET A 115 -12.93 38.07 -4.72
N CYS A 116 -13.37 37.47 -5.83
CA CYS A 116 -14.80 37.19 -6.09
C CYS A 116 -15.45 36.38 -4.96
N LYS A 117 -14.74 35.34 -4.47
CA LYS A 117 -15.24 34.49 -3.38
C LYS A 117 -15.27 35.19 -2.04
N PHE A 118 -14.26 36.00 -1.74
CA PHE A 118 -14.17 36.72 -0.47
C PHE A 118 -15.19 37.87 -0.41
N LEU A 119 -15.28 38.69 -1.46
CA LEU A 119 -16.25 39.78 -1.56
C LEU A 119 -17.68 39.23 -1.60
N GLY A 120 -17.93 38.13 -2.32
CA GLY A 120 -19.23 37.46 -2.32
C GLY A 120 -19.63 36.84 -0.97
N PHE A 121 -18.67 36.56 -0.09
CA PHE A 121 -18.93 36.17 1.29
C PHE A 121 -19.16 37.38 2.21
N LEU A 122 -18.29 38.40 2.12
CA LEU A 122 -18.37 39.62 2.93
C LEU A 122 -19.66 40.41 2.66
N PHE A 123 -19.98 40.68 1.40
CA PHE A 123 -21.16 41.44 0.96
C PHE A 123 -22.41 40.57 0.75
N ASN A 124 -22.53 39.47 1.49
CA ASN A 124 -23.76 38.69 1.56
C ASN A 124 -24.67 39.26 2.67
N PRO A 125 -25.84 39.82 2.33
CA PRO A 125 -26.70 40.53 3.28
C PRO A 125 -27.20 39.63 4.41
N LEU A 126 -27.35 38.31 4.16
CA LEU A 126 -27.80 37.36 5.17
C LEU A 126 -26.75 37.14 6.25
N SER A 127 -25.45 37.16 5.92
CA SER A 127 -24.37 37.02 6.91
C SER A 127 -24.03 38.34 7.61
N LEU A 128 -24.13 39.47 6.90
CA LEU A 128 -23.91 40.80 7.48
C LEU A 128 -24.95 41.10 8.57
N CYS A 129 -26.24 41.01 8.24
CA CYS A 129 -27.33 41.40 9.14
C CYS A 129 -27.68 40.37 10.22
N SER A 130 -26.97 39.25 10.30
CA SER A 130 -27.10 38.26 11.39
C SER A 130 -25.75 38.07 12.08
N TRP A 131 -25.12 36.91 11.89
CA TRP A 131 -23.90 36.46 12.54
C TRP A 131 -22.76 37.50 12.61
N ILE A 132 -22.48 38.25 11.53
CA ILE A 132 -21.37 39.21 11.55
C ILE A 132 -21.70 40.39 12.48
N LYS A 133 -22.93 40.94 12.39
CA LYS A 133 -23.42 41.96 13.33
C LYS A 133 -23.41 41.44 14.77
N ASP A 134 -23.90 40.23 14.99
CA ASP A 134 -23.98 39.61 16.33
C ASP A 134 -22.58 39.48 16.96
N GLU A 135 -21.61 38.90 16.24
CA GLU A 135 -20.24 38.72 16.75
C GLU A 135 -19.47 40.04 16.90
N TRP A 136 -19.64 40.99 15.99
CA TRP A 136 -19.05 42.33 16.15
C TRP A 136 -19.66 43.06 17.36
N SER A 137 -20.93 42.81 17.68
CA SER A 137 -21.59 43.36 18.87
C SER A 137 -21.16 42.73 20.21
N LEU A 138 -20.38 41.64 20.17
CA LEU A 138 -19.67 41.13 21.35
C LEU A 138 -18.39 41.92 21.68
N ILE A 139 -17.89 42.70 20.70
CA ILE A 139 -16.64 43.47 20.82
C ILE A 139 -16.92 44.96 20.96
N TYR A 140 -17.96 45.48 20.30
CA TYR A 140 -18.36 46.89 20.26
C TYR A 140 -19.88 47.05 20.48
N GLU A 141 -20.33 48.27 20.76
CA GLU A 141 -21.73 48.56 21.01
C GLU A 141 -22.62 48.30 19.77
N THR A 142 -23.77 47.65 19.97
CA THR A 142 -24.70 47.22 18.91
C THR A 142 -25.13 48.35 17.97
N ALA A 143 -25.41 49.54 18.51
CA ALA A 143 -25.78 50.72 17.72
C ALA A 143 -24.62 51.15 16.81
N HIS A 144 -23.42 51.33 17.38
CA HIS A 144 -22.20 51.69 16.67
C HIS A 144 -21.85 50.69 15.54
N VAL A 145 -22.00 49.38 15.80
CA VAL A 145 -21.79 48.31 14.81
C VAL A 145 -22.79 48.41 13.65
N SER A 146 -24.06 48.72 13.95
CA SER A 146 -25.09 48.90 12.92
C SER A 146 -24.74 50.07 12.01
N GLU A 147 -24.64 51.25 12.62
CA GLU A 147 -24.67 52.54 11.93
C GLU A 147 -23.37 52.81 11.17
N ASN A 148 -22.22 52.44 11.75
CA ASN A 148 -20.92 52.78 11.18
C ASN A 148 -20.31 51.69 10.29
N TRP A 149 -20.71 50.42 10.44
CA TRP A 149 -20.08 49.30 9.71
C TRP A 149 -21.08 48.49 8.87
N ILE A 150 -22.18 48.02 9.44
CA ILE A 150 -23.13 47.18 8.70
C ILE A 150 -23.90 48.00 7.66
N ASP A 151 -24.40 49.18 8.01
CA ASP A 151 -25.20 50.01 7.10
C ASP A 151 -24.40 50.54 5.90
N PRO A 152 -23.14 51.01 6.04
CA PRO A 152 -22.26 51.31 4.90
C PRO A 152 -21.96 50.08 4.03
N LEU A 153 -21.64 48.92 4.61
CA LEU A 153 -21.42 47.69 3.83
C LEU A 153 -22.67 47.28 3.03
N MET A 154 -23.86 47.46 3.62
CA MET A 154 -25.15 47.23 2.96
C MET A 154 -25.44 48.25 1.85
N ARG A 155 -25.03 49.51 2.01
CA ARG A 155 -25.13 50.57 1.00
C ARG A 155 -24.28 50.26 -0.24
N TRP A 156 -23.05 49.78 -0.06
CA TRP A 156 -22.13 49.46 -1.16
C TRP A 156 -22.33 48.06 -1.78
N GLN A 157 -23.17 47.23 -1.15
CA GLN A 157 -23.53 45.89 -1.60
C GLN A 157 -23.90 45.78 -3.10
N PRO A 158 -24.80 46.60 -3.68
CA PRO A 158 -25.17 46.46 -5.09
C PRO A 158 -23.99 46.75 -6.05
N GLU A 159 -23.15 47.72 -5.73
CA GLU A 159 -22.00 48.10 -6.55
C GLU A 159 -20.90 47.02 -6.51
N VAL A 160 -20.61 46.49 -5.31
CA VAL A 160 -19.67 45.37 -5.16
C VAL A 160 -20.19 44.10 -5.84
N GLN A 161 -21.51 43.84 -5.81
CA GLN A 161 -22.12 42.74 -6.57
C GLN A 161 -22.02 42.93 -8.08
N GLU A 162 -22.08 44.16 -8.59
CA GLU A 162 -21.79 44.41 -10.01
C GLU A 162 -20.30 44.16 -10.32
N LEU A 163 -19.38 44.63 -9.47
CA LEU A 163 -17.95 44.36 -9.61
C LEU A 163 -17.66 42.85 -9.62
N ILE A 164 -18.24 42.07 -8.71
CA ILE A 164 -18.11 40.61 -8.70
C ILE A 164 -18.56 40.02 -10.05
N LYS A 165 -19.74 40.41 -10.56
CA LYS A 165 -20.23 39.96 -11.87
C LYS A 165 -19.31 40.37 -13.03
N GLN A 166 -18.69 41.56 -12.97
CA GLN A 166 -17.70 41.99 -13.97
C GLN A 166 -16.43 41.11 -13.90
N LEU A 167 -15.92 40.82 -12.71
CA LEU A 167 -14.75 39.98 -12.51
C LEU A 167 -14.99 38.51 -12.90
N GLU A 168 -16.16 37.95 -12.57
CA GLU A 168 -16.57 36.61 -13.00
C GLU A 168 -16.71 36.50 -14.53
N LYS A 169 -17.21 37.55 -15.20
CA LYS A 169 -17.19 37.66 -16.67
C LYS A 169 -15.76 37.67 -17.22
N VAL A 170 -14.84 38.42 -16.61
CA VAL A 170 -13.42 38.42 -17.01
C VAL A 170 -12.79 37.03 -16.83
N MET A 171 -13.05 36.35 -15.72
CA MET A 171 -12.54 35.00 -15.46
C MET A 171 -13.11 33.94 -16.42
N THR A 172 -14.41 33.99 -16.71
CA THR A 172 -15.05 33.04 -17.64
C THR A 172 -14.61 33.28 -19.09
N ASN A 173 -14.38 34.53 -19.49
CA ASN A 173 -13.79 34.89 -20.78
C ASN A 173 -12.30 34.52 -20.90
N GLN A 174 -11.59 34.34 -19.78
CA GLN A 174 -10.22 33.79 -19.74
C GLN A 174 -10.18 32.25 -19.74
N SER A 175 -11.32 31.56 -19.90
CA SER A 175 -11.31 30.12 -20.18
C SER A 175 -10.49 29.82 -21.45
N PRO A 176 -9.83 28.66 -21.55
CA PRO A 176 -8.88 28.40 -22.64
C PRO A 176 -9.58 28.50 -23.99
N LEU A 177 -8.94 29.21 -24.94
CA LEU A 177 -9.31 29.30 -26.36
C LEU A 177 -10.13 28.08 -26.79
N PRO A 178 -11.39 28.25 -27.22
CA PRO A 178 -12.23 27.11 -27.53
C PRO A 178 -11.53 26.28 -28.59
N LYS A 179 -11.17 25.04 -28.25
CA LYS A 179 -10.64 24.07 -29.22
C LYS A 179 -11.61 24.08 -30.39
N THR A 180 -11.16 24.59 -31.53
CA THR A 180 -11.98 24.75 -32.73
C THR A 180 -12.71 23.44 -32.96
N LYS A 181 -14.05 23.47 -32.83
CA LYS A 181 -14.88 22.29 -33.13
C LYS A 181 -14.50 21.87 -34.54
N ALA A 182 -13.93 20.66 -34.67
CA ALA A 182 -13.54 20.15 -35.97
C ALA A 182 -14.77 20.24 -36.88
N LYS A 183 -14.58 20.78 -38.10
CA LYS A 183 -15.67 20.87 -39.07
C LYS A 183 -16.29 19.48 -39.24
N VAL A 184 -17.61 19.42 -39.24
CA VAL A 184 -18.33 18.15 -39.49
C VAL A 184 -17.89 17.63 -40.86
N THR A 185 -17.38 16.40 -40.89
CA THR A 185 -16.83 15.81 -42.11
C THR A 185 -17.96 15.25 -42.96
N GLU A 186 -18.16 15.83 -44.15
CA GLU A 186 -19.02 15.22 -45.17
C GLU A 186 -18.30 14.01 -45.80
N PRO A 187 -19.00 12.87 -46.02
CA PRO A 187 -18.39 11.67 -46.58
C PRO A 187 -18.12 11.85 -48.07
N LYS A 188 -16.84 11.87 -48.45
CA LYS A 188 -16.40 11.84 -49.85
C LYS A 188 -16.09 10.41 -50.27
N GLU A 189 -16.68 9.97 -51.37
CA GLU A 189 -16.52 8.61 -51.90
C GLU A 189 -15.06 8.30 -52.27
N PHE A 190 -14.66 7.03 -52.10
CA PHE A 190 -13.27 6.61 -52.14
C PHE A 190 -12.83 6.16 -53.54
N ASN A 191 -11.68 6.65 -54.00
CA ASN A 191 -11.00 6.08 -55.16
C ASN A 191 -10.13 4.89 -54.71
N LEU A 192 -10.46 3.68 -55.19
CA LEU A 192 -9.70 2.46 -54.93
C LEU A 192 -8.27 2.57 -55.49
N THR A 193 -7.32 2.92 -54.63
CA THR A 193 -5.89 2.92 -54.97
C THR A 193 -5.08 2.32 -53.81
N VAL A 194 -4.09 1.48 -54.15
CA VAL A 194 -3.35 0.63 -53.22
C VAL A 194 -2.66 1.46 -52.12
N PRO A 195 -2.75 1.07 -50.82
CA PRO A 195 -2.16 1.85 -49.75
C PRO A 195 -0.63 1.85 -49.83
N ARG A 196 -0.03 3.04 -49.92
CA ARG A 196 1.40 3.21 -49.63
C ARG A 196 1.66 2.84 -48.17
N PRO A 197 2.78 2.15 -47.85
CA PRO A 197 3.10 1.79 -46.48
C PRO A 197 3.21 3.05 -45.61
N ARG A 198 2.61 3.01 -44.42
CA ARG A 198 2.59 4.15 -43.50
C ARG A 198 4.00 4.46 -43.01
N ALA A 199 4.53 5.62 -43.37
CA ALA A 199 5.67 6.19 -42.65
C ALA A 199 5.24 6.47 -41.20
N ILE A 200 5.96 5.90 -40.24
CA ILE A 200 5.75 6.19 -38.82
C ILE A 200 6.13 7.67 -38.61
N PRO A 201 5.28 8.52 -38.01
CA PRO A 201 5.66 9.89 -37.70
C PRO A 201 6.91 9.88 -36.81
N VAL A 202 7.97 10.55 -37.23
CA VAL A 202 9.12 10.79 -36.36
C VAL A 202 8.61 11.66 -35.21
N PRO A 203 8.70 11.20 -33.94
CA PRO A 203 8.24 12.00 -32.81
C PRO A 203 9.06 13.29 -32.73
N GLU A 204 8.41 14.39 -32.32
CA GLU A 204 9.10 15.65 -32.11
C GLU A 204 10.30 15.45 -31.17
N PRO A 205 11.47 16.08 -31.47
CA PRO A 205 12.66 15.92 -30.65
C PRO A 205 12.40 16.50 -29.27
N VAL A 206 12.21 15.59 -28.29
CA VAL A 206 12.08 15.94 -26.88
C VAL A 206 13.25 16.85 -26.50
N PRO A 207 13.02 18.01 -25.84
CA PRO A 207 14.09 18.93 -25.47
C PRO A 207 15.18 18.17 -24.72
N VAL A 208 16.42 18.31 -25.17
CA VAL A 208 17.56 17.52 -24.68
C VAL A 208 17.88 17.93 -23.25
N MET A 209 17.20 17.28 -22.30
CA MET A 209 17.56 17.37 -20.90
C MET A 209 19.00 16.87 -20.74
N THR A 210 19.80 17.63 -20.01
CA THR A 210 21.17 17.24 -19.65
C THR A 210 21.14 15.82 -19.07
N LYS A 211 21.84 14.89 -19.73
CA LYS A 211 21.79 13.46 -19.36
C LYS A 211 22.03 13.34 -17.85
N PRO A 212 21.14 12.68 -17.09
CA PRO A 212 21.37 12.48 -15.67
C PRO A 212 22.71 11.76 -15.48
N LYS A 213 23.45 12.14 -14.43
CA LYS A 213 24.76 11.55 -14.12
C LYS A 213 24.64 10.03 -14.14
N PRO A 214 25.58 9.30 -14.77
CA PRO A 214 25.47 7.85 -14.91
C PRO A 214 25.29 7.21 -13.52
N ILE A 215 24.31 6.31 -13.43
CA ILE A 215 23.97 5.63 -12.17
C ILE A 215 25.25 5.00 -11.62
N PRO A 216 25.61 5.24 -10.34
CA PRO A 216 26.82 4.69 -9.75
C PRO A 216 26.91 3.18 -9.96
N ARG A 217 28.08 2.67 -10.33
CA ARG A 217 28.28 1.22 -10.56
C ARG A 217 27.89 0.37 -9.34
N SER A 218 27.94 0.94 -8.14
CA SER A 218 27.46 0.35 -6.89
C SER A 218 25.97 -0.04 -6.87
N THR A 219 25.12 0.55 -7.72
CA THR A 219 23.69 0.19 -7.80
C THR A 219 23.46 -1.17 -8.46
N TYR A 220 24.43 -1.66 -9.25
CA TYR A 220 24.38 -2.98 -9.90
C TYR A 220 25.11 -4.08 -9.13
N HIS A 221 25.84 -3.72 -8.07
CA HIS A 221 26.41 -4.71 -7.15
C HIS A 221 25.38 -5.07 -6.07
N PRO A 222 25.19 -6.36 -5.75
CA PRO A 222 24.36 -6.74 -4.62
C PRO A 222 24.93 -6.15 -3.32
N PRO A 223 24.09 -5.77 -2.34
CA PRO A 223 24.58 -5.27 -1.05
C PRO A 223 25.43 -6.35 -0.36
N LYS A 224 26.48 -5.92 0.36
CA LYS A 224 27.42 -6.81 1.09
C LYS A 224 26.72 -7.80 2.02
N GLU A 225 25.54 -7.43 2.51
CA GLU A 225 24.64 -8.27 3.31
C GLU A 225 24.18 -9.54 2.57
N GLN A 226 23.95 -9.48 1.24
CA GLN A 226 23.62 -10.65 0.44
C GLN A 226 24.82 -11.59 0.29
N GLU A 227 26.02 -11.07 0.06
CA GLU A 227 27.26 -11.87 0.02
C GLU A 227 27.51 -12.56 1.38
N GLN A 228 27.33 -11.84 2.49
CA GLN A 228 27.41 -12.40 3.84
C GLN A 228 26.35 -13.46 4.10
N LEU A 229 25.11 -13.27 3.64
CA LEU A 229 24.04 -14.27 3.73
C LEU A 229 24.33 -15.50 2.88
N GLU A 230 24.94 -15.36 1.69
CA GLU A 230 25.36 -16.51 0.88
C GLU A 230 26.50 -17.29 1.53
N MET A 231 27.52 -16.61 2.07
CA MET A 231 28.59 -17.25 2.83
C MET A 231 28.04 -17.97 4.08
N THR A 232 27.10 -17.34 4.79
CA THR A 232 26.40 -17.95 5.93
C THR A 232 25.56 -19.16 5.50
N ARG A 233 24.87 -19.11 4.36
CA ARG A 233 24.13 -20.26 3.79
C ARG A 233 25.06 -21.42 3.41
N ARG A 234 26.21 -21.13 2.79
CA ARG A 234 27.23 -22.14 2.45
C ARG A 234 27.81 -22.79 3.72
N TYR A 235 28.17 -21.99 4.71
CA TYR A 235 28.67 -22.49 6.00
C TYR A 235 27.62 -23.32 6.76
N ASN A 236 26.37 -22.85 6.82
CA ASN A 236 25.28 -23.61 7.45
C ASN A 236 24.98 -24.93 6.71
N ARG A 237 25.11 -24.96 5.38
CA ARG A 237 24.99 -26.18 4.59
C ARG A 237 26.12 -27.16 4.91
N TRP A 238 27.37 -26.71 4.86
CA TRP A 238 28.54 -27.53 5.24
C TRP A 238 28.41 -28.09 6.66
N LYS A 239 28.01 -27.26 7.62
CA LYS A 239 27.79 -27.66 9.01
C LYS A 239 26.63 -28.65 9.18
N ALA A 240 25.58 -28.54 8.35
CA ALA A 240 24.49 -29.51 8.33
C ALA A 240 24.91 -30.86 7.71
N GLU A 241 25.74 -30.84 6.66
CA GLU A 241 26.35 -32.02 6.05
C GLU A 241 27.33 -32.71 7.03
N GLU A 242 28.14 -31.94 7.77
CA GLU A 242 29.02 -32.41 8.85
C GLU A 242 28.24 -33.03 10.03
N LEU A 243 27.14 -32.39 10.46
CA LEU A 243 26.25 -32.93 11.49
C LEU A 243 25.54 -34.21 11.01
N LEU A 244 25.11 -34.26 9.75
CA LEU A 244 24.52 -35.47 9.17
C LEU A 244 25.54 -36.61 9.15
N LEU A 245 26.80 -36.36 8.80
CA LEU A 245 27.87 -37.35 8.86
C LEU A 245 28.11 -37.85 10.30
N LYS A 246 28.16 -36.94 11.29
CA LYS A 246 28.28 -37.31 12.72
C LYS A 246 27.11 -38.17 13.18
N VAL A 247 25.88 -37.78 12.86
CA VAL A 247 24.67 -38.56 13.18
C VAL A 247 24.69 -39.93 12.50
N ASN A 248 25.13 -40.03 11.24
CA ASN A 248 25.20 -41.31 10.52
C ASN A 248 26.26 -42.25 11.14
N ILE A 249 27.39 -41.70 11.62
CA ILE A 249 28.42 -42.43 12.39
C ILE A 249 27.87 -42.85 13.78
N GLU A 250 27.00 -42.06 14.39
CA GLU A 250 26.38 -42.34 15.69
C GLU A 250 25.18 -43.30 15.59
N GLU A 251 24.39 -43.28 14.52
CA GLU A 251 23.33 -44.27 14.24
C GLU A 251 23.93 -45.68 14.13
N MET A 252 25.13 -45.81 13.55
CA MET A 252 25.89 -47.06 13.53
C MET A 252 26.37 -47.51 14.92
N ARG A 253 26.45 -46.63 15.92
CA ARG A 253 26.75 -47.00 17.32
C ARG A 253 25.53 -47.52 18.08
N CYS A 254 24.33 -47.11 17.69
CA CYS A 254 23.07 -47.60 18.29
C CYS A 254 22.76 -49.07 17.95
N ALA A 255 23.44 -49.65 16.95
CA ALA A 255 23.29 -51.05 16.55
C ALA A 255 24.24 -52.04 17.27
N VAL A 256 25.19 -51.56 18.09
CA VAL A 256 26.16 -52.42 18.81
C VAL A 256 25.80 -52.48 20.29
N PRO A 257 25.34 -53.64 20.82
CA PRO A 257 25.08 -53.78 22.25
C PRO A 257 26.41 -53.80 23.01
N ARG A 258 26.71 -52.75 23.77
CA ARG A 258 27.79 -52.80 24.77
C ARG A 258 27.28 -53.48 26.04
N SER A 259 28.03 -54.47 26.52
CA SER A 259 27.86 -55.04 27.85
C SER A 259 28.03 -53.94 28.92
N ARG A 260 27.19 -53.96 29.96
CA ARG A 260 27.29 -53.01 31.06
C ARG A 260 28.42 -53.43 32.00
N GLY A 261 29.49 -52.63 32.02
CA GLY A 261 30.48 -52.59 33.10
C GLY A 261 30.22 -51.38 34.00
N THR A 262 30.16 -51.64 35.31
CA THR A 262 30.12 -50.71 36.45
C THR A 262 31.23 -49.63 36.42
N THR A 263 31.16 -48.46 37.08
CA THR A 263 30.41 -48.09 38.31
C THR A 263 30.25 -46.55 38.47
N LEU A 264 29.40 -46.15 39.45
CA LEU A 264 29.44 -44.91 40.26
C LEU A 264 29.02 -43.53 39.65
N GLY A 265 27.98 -42.94 40.26
CA GLY A 265 28.12 -41.54 40.74
C GLY A 265 27.36 -40.41 40.03
N SER A 266 26.02 -40.42 40.04
CA SER A 266 25.23 -39.26 40.54
C SER A 266 23.72 -39.42 40.30
N GLU A 267 22.93 -39.26 41.38
CA GLU A 267 21.48 -39.17 41.28
C GLU A 267 21.07 -37.82 40.65
N LYS A 268 20.79 -37.84 39.35
CA LYS A 268 19.96 -36.81 38.72
C LYS A 268 18.69 -37.47 38.24
N LYS A 269 17.60 -37.23 38.96
CA LYS A 269 16.24 -37.59 38.55
C LYS A 269 15.97 -36.97 37.17
N LEU A 270 16.20 -37.77 36.12
CA LEU A 270 15.79 -37.44 34.76
C LEU A 270 14.27 -37.50 34.72
N GLN A 271 13.64 -36.38 35.08
CA GLN A 271 12.24 -36.14 34.73
C GLN A 271 12.08 -36.47 33.25
N LEU A 272 11.17 -37.40 32.94
CA LEU A 272 10.81 -37.75 31.58
C LEU A 272 10.27 -36.47 30.90
N ARG A 273 11.15 -35.76 30.19
CA ARG A 273 10.75 -34.63 29.37
C ARG A 273 10.03 -35.20 28.17
N PHE A 274 8.70 -35.27 28.30
CA PHE A 274 7.78 -35.50 27.19
C PHE A 274 8.26 -34.71 25.97
N MET A 275 8.29 -35.38 24.81
CA MET A 275 8.57 -34.77 23.51
C MET A 275 7.88 -33.40 23.41
N PRO A 276 8.56 -32.33 22.94
CA PRO A 276 7.96 -31.01 22.85
C PRO A 276 6.82 -31.03 21.83
N ARG A 277 5.61 -31.29 22.33
CA ARG A 277 4.35 -31.11 21.62
C ARG A 277 4.37 -29.70 21.04
N ILE A 278 4.39 -29.61 19.71
CA ILE A 278 4.63 -28.41 18.90
C ILE A 278 4.24 -27.16 19.69
N LEU A 279 5.25 -26.49 20.25
CA LEU A 279 5.02 -25.26 20.98
C LEU A 279 4.41 -24.29 19.97
N LYS A 280 3.17 -23.88 20.23
CA LYS A 280 2.58 -22.70 19.58
C LYS A 280 3.66 -21.62 19.65
N THR A 281 4.01 -21.06 18.49
CA THR A 281 5.04 -20.02 18.35
C THR A 281 5.00 -19.09 19.56
N PRO A 282 6.11 -18.89 20.29
CA PRO A 282 6.08 -18.05 21.48
C PRO A 282 5.45 -16.72 21.07
N LYS A 283 4.34 -16.36 21.73
CA LYS A 283 3.63 -15.10 21.46
C LYS A 283 4.70 -14.01 21.46
N LEU A 284 4.78 -13.22 20.40
CA LEU A 284 5.79 -12.18 20.29
C LEU A 284 5.59 -11.21 21.46
N THR A 285 6.37 -11.39 22.53
CA THR A 285 6.27 -10.56 23.73
C THR A 285 6.94 -9.24 23.43
N PHE A 286 6.21 -8.37 22.75
CA PHE A 286 6.50 -6.95 22.73
C PHE A 286 6.71 -6.48 24.17
N TYR A 287 7.81 -5.75 24.40
CA TYR A 287 8.23 -5.24 25.70
C TYR A 287 8.39 -6.29 26.82
N LYS A 288 9.64 -6.71 27.04
CA LYS A 288 10.12 -6.72 28.43
C LYS A 288 10.32 -5.24 28.81
N PRO A 289 9.67 -4.71 29.87
CA PRO A 289 10.02 -3.39 30.35
C PRO A 289 11.46 -3.43 30.85
N ASN A 290 12.33 -2.67 30.20
CA ASN A 290 13.66 -2.42 30.73
C ASN A 290 13.49 -1.56 31.98
N ASN A 291 13.58 -2.16 33.16
CA ASN A 291 13.60 -1.48 34.46
C ASN A 291 14.92 -0.72 34.69
N VAL A 292 15.48 -0.12 33.63
CA VAL A 292 16.56 0.85 33.73
C VAL A 292 15.90 2.15 34.23
N PRO A 293 16.36 2.74 35.35
CA PRO A 293 15.83 4.01 35.84
C PRO A 293 16.20 5.10 34.83
N VAL A 294 15.27 5.40 33.91
CA VAL A 294 15.41 6.51 32.96
C VAL A 294 15.43 7.79 33.79
N LYS A 295 16.59 8.43 33.88
CA LYS A 295 16.76 9.72 34.52
C LYS A 295 15.85 10.73 33.80
N LEU A 296 14.73 11.07 34.43
CA LEU A 296 13.76 11.98 33.83
C LEU A 296 14.38 13.38 33.74
N ASN A 297 14.45 13.92 32.52
CA ASN A 297 14.83 15.32 32.32
C ASN A 297 13.76 16.22 32.97
N THR A 298 14.15 17.40 33.46
CA THR A 298 13.21 18.36 34.09
C THR A 298 12.03 18.69 33.18
N ALA A 299 12.27 18.91 31.89
CA ALA A 299 11.23 19.13 30.89
C ALA A 299 10.30 17.92 30.67
N ALA A 300 10.77 16.68 30.90
CA ALA A 300 9.91 15.48 30.83
C ALA A 300 8.97 15.41 32.04
N ILE A 301 9.50 15.67 33.24
CA ILE A 301 8.72 15.77 34.49
C ILE A 301 7.61 16.83 34.32
N LEU A 302 7.96 18.05 33.90
CA LEU A 302 6.99 19.14 33.73
C LEU A 302 5.92 18.84 32.68
N ARG A 303 6.29 18.24 31.53
CA ARG A 303 5.32 17.86 30.49
C ARG A 303 4.33 16.80 30.98
N GLU A 304 4.83 15.77 31.65
CA GLU A 304 3.99 14.68 32.16
C GLU A 304 3.12 15.13 33.34
N GLY A 305 3.66 15.95 34.24
CA GLY A 305 2.89 16.62 35.29
C GLY A 305 1.74 17.46 34.72
N SER A 306 2.01 18.29 33.70
CA SER A 306 0.98 19.09 33.03
C SER A 306 -0.09 18.25 32.33
N LEU A 307 0.25 17.04 31.87
CA LEU A 307 -0.71 16.10 31.27
C LEU A 307 -1.65 15.55 32.34
N TYR A 308 -1.11 15.13 33.50
CA TYR A 308 -1.93 14.64 34.61
C TYR A 308 -2.75 15.74 35.27
N GLN A 309 -2.22 16.96 35.42
CA GLN A 309 -2.98 18.13 35.88
C GLN A 309 -4.21 18.37 34.99
N ARG A 310 -4.03 18.40 33.66
CA ARG A 310 -5.14 18.51 32.69
C ARG A 310 -6.12 17.33 32.70
N GLN A 311 -5.74 16.17 33.24
CA GLN A 311 -6.67 15.06 33.46
C GLN A 311 -7.47 15.29 34.75
N VAL A 312 -6.81 15.68 35.83
CA VAL A 312 -7.46 16.02 37.11
C VAL A 312 -8.43 17.19 36.94
N GLU A 313 -8.03 18.26 36.24
CA GLU A 313 -8.91 19.40 35.89
C GLU A 313 -10.18 18.96 35.15
N LYS A 314 -10.08 17.98 34.24
CA LYS A 314 -11.24 17.46 33.50
C LYS A 314 -12.16 16.59 34.34
N GLU A 315 -11.61 15.78 35.24
CA GLU A 315 -12.44 15.00 36.17
C GLU A 315 -13.06 15.91 37.24
N LEU A 316 -12.37 16.98 37.68
CA LEU A 316 -12.96 18.03 38.53
C LEU A 316 -14.12 18.73 37.81
N GLN A 317 -13.90 19.25 36.60
CA GLN A 317 -14.97 19.83 35.77
C GLN A 317 -16.14 18.86 35.48
N ARG A 318 -15.89 17.54 35.52
CA ARG A 318 -16.96 16.54 35.43
C ARG A 318 -17.72 16.44 36.76
N VAL A 319 -17.03 16.38 37.88
CA VAL A 319 -17.63 16.36 39.23
C VAL A 319 -18.44 17.64 39.46
N ASP A 320 -17.90 18.81 39.13
CA ASP A 320 -18.59 20.10 39.27
C ASP A 320 -19.92 20.09 38.50
N LYS A 321 -19.92 19.63 37.24
CA LYS A 321 -21.14 19.48 36.43
C LYS A 321 -22.15 18.48 37.01
N LEU A 322 -21.69 17.40 37.65
CA LEU A 322 -22.56 16.46 38.34
C LEU A 322 -23.17 17.10 39.61
N VAL A 323 -22.43 17.97 40.31
CA VAL A 323 -22.93 18.78 41.44
C VAL A 323 -23.95 19.83 40.96
N ASP A 324 -23.73 20.43 39.79
CA ASP A 324 -24.68 21.34 39.11
C ASP A 324 -25.96 20.61 38.61
N GLY A 325 -26.07 19.30 38.79
CA GLY A 325 -27.23 18.49 38.41
C GLY A 325 -27.24 17.99 36.96
N ALA A 326 -26.12 18.03 36.24
CA ALA A 326 -26.02 17.40 34.93
C ALA A 326 -26.12 15.86 35.04
N GLY A 327 -26.92 15.24 34.18
CA GLY A 327 -27.09 13.79 34.15
C GLY A 327 -25.88 13.03 33.58
N ASP A 328 -25.59 11.85 34.14
CA ASP A 328 -24.52 10.97 33.67
C ASP A 328 -24.94 10.26 32.35
N PHE A 329 -24.25 10.53 31.24
CA PHE A 329 -24.47 9.82 29.96
C PHE A 329 -23.89 8.39 29.94
N SER A 330 -23.44 7.87 31.09
CA SER A 330 -22.81 6.56 31.24
C SER A 330 -23.74 5.43 30.78
N GLU A 331 -25.00 5.45 31.22
CA GLU A 331 -26.02 4.46 30.85
C GLU A 331 -26.30 4.44 29.34
N PHE A 332 -26.43 5.63 28.73
CA PHE A 332 -26.61 5.74 27.28
C PHE A 332 -25.40 5.20 26.49
N LEU A 333 -24.18 5.52 26.93
CA LEU A 333 -22.96 5.01 26.29
C LEU A 333 -22.77 3.50 26.51
N GLU A 334 -23.22 2.96 27.64
CA GLU A 334 -23.28 1.52 27.86
C GLU A 334 -24.33 0.83 26.99
N TRP A 335 -25.53 1.41 26.89
CA TRP A 335 -26.58 0.94 25.99
C TRP A 335 -26.10 0.96 24.54
N GLN A 336 -25.45 2.03 24.09
CA GLN A 336 -24.88 2.14 22.75
C GLN A 336 -23.83 1.05 22.49
N LYS A 337 -22.94 0.77 23.45
CA LYS A 337 -21.98 -0.34 23.36
C LYS A 337 -22.67 -1.71 23.33
N LYS A 338 -23.75 -1.90 24.11
CA LYS A 338 -24.56 -3.12 24.13
C LYS A 338 -25.29 -3.31 22.78
N MET A 339 -25.79 -2.25 22.14
CA MET A 339 -26.37 -2.33 20.79
C MET A 339 -25.30 -2.65 19.74
N GLN A 340 -24.17 -1.95 19.73
CA GLN A 340 -23.05 -2.26 18.82
C GLN A 340 -22.52 -3.69 19.00
N ALA A 341 -22.55 -4.24 20.22
CA ALA A 341 -22.22 -5.66 20.46
C ALA A 341 -23.23 -6.59 19.78
N LYS A 342 -24.54 -6.35 19.95
CA LYS A 342 -25.61 -7.11 19.27
C LYS A 342 -25.51 -7.02 17.75
N ASP A 343 -25.33 -5.83 17.18
CA ASP A 343 -25.18 -5.62 15.73
C ASP A 343 -24.00 -6.43 15.16
N GLN A 344 -22.88 -6.49 15.90
CA GLN A 344 -21.72 -7.30 15.53
C GLN A 344 -22.01 -8.82 15.64
N GLU A 345 -22.72 -9.26 16.68
CA GLU A 345 -23.14 -10.66 16.85
C GLU A 345 -24.09 -11.09 15.72
N GLU A 346 -25.08 -10.26 15.38
CA GLU A 346 -25.99 -10.48 14.26
C GLU A 346 -25.26 -10.50 12.91
N ALA A 347 -24.30 -9.60 12.70
CA ALA A 347 -23.47 -9.59 11.49
C ALA A 347 -22.61 -10.85 11.35
N LEU A 348 -22.04 -11.35 12.47
CA LEU A 348 -21.32 -12.62 12.53
C LEU A 348 -22.24 -13.81 12.23
N ALA A 349 -23.42 -13.87 12.83
CA ALA A 349 -24.42 -14.91 12.59
C ALA A 349 -24.94 -14.89 11.13
N ALA A 350 -25.22 -13.72 10.57
CA ALA A 350 -25.59 -13.56 9.17
C ALA A 350 -24.45 -13.96 8.20
N GLY A 351 -23.19 -13.79 8.62
CA GLY A 351 -22.01 -14.32 7.94
C GLY A 351 -21.91 -15.85 8.00
N GLU A 352 -22.14 -16.45 9.18
CA GLU A 352 -22.23 -17.90 9.38
C GLU A 352 -23.34 -18.50 8.51
N CYS A 353 -24.55 -17.92 8.53
CA CYS A 353 -25.71 -18.35 7.73
C CYS A 353 -25.39 -18.35 6.23
N ARG A 354 -24.87 -17.25 5.68
CA ARG A 354 -24.47 -17.18 4.25
C ARG A 354 -23.42 -18.24 3.90
N ARG A 355 -22.44 -18.46 4.77
CA ARG A 355 -21.41 -19.50 4.60
C ARG A 355 -22.00 -20.92 4.63
N LEU A 356 -23.02 -21.16 5.45
CA LEU A 356 -23.70 -22.46 5.54
C LEU A 356 -24.66 -22.69 4.36
N GLN A 357 -25.46 -21.69 3.96
CA GLN A 357 -26.29 -21.74 2.75
C GLN A 357 -25.45 -22.08 1.51
N GLY A 358 -24.26 -21.48 1.36
CA GLY A 358 -23.33 -21.84 0.28
C GLY A 358 -22.77 -23.28 0.35
N LYS A 359 -22.75 -23.92 1.53
CA LYS A 359 -22.45 -25.36 1.65
C LYS A 359 -23.67 -26.21 1.32
N LEU A 360 -24.85 -25.85 1.81
CA LEU A 360 -26.10 -26.56 1.56
C LEU A 360 -26.40 -26.63 0.05
N SER A 361 -26.39 -25.47 -0.62
CA SER A 361 -26.57 -25.37 -2.07
C SER A 361 -25.57 -26.24 -2.86
N ARG A 362 -24.34 -26.41 -2.36
CA ARG A 362 -23.35 -27.30 -2.97
C ARG A 362 -23.71 -28.78 -2.79
N GLU A 363 -24.19 -29.19 -1.62
CA GLU A 363 -24.63 -30.56 -1.35
C GLU A 363 -25.88 -30.90 -2.21
N GLU A 364 -26.88 -30.02 -2.22
CA GLU A 364 -28.09 -30.10 -3.06
C GLU A 364 -27.74 -30.20 -4.56
N ALA A 365 -26.81 -29.36 -5.04
CA ALA A 365 -26.36 -29.40 -6.43
C ALA A 365 -25.59 -30.69 -6.77
N ILE A 366 -24.97 -31.37 -5.81
CA ILE A 366 -24.36 -32.69 -6.02
C ILE A 366 -25.43 -33.78 -6.11
N LEU A 367 -26.44 -33.74 -5.23
CA LEU A 367 -27.59 -34.64 -5.24
C LEU A 367 -28.38 -34.53 -6.54
N ALA A 368 -28.73 -33.32 -6.99
CA ALA A 368 -29.41 -33.09 -8.26
C ALA A 368 -28.61 -33.66 -9.46
N ARG A 369 -27.27 -33.55 -9.44
CA ARG A 369 -26.37 -34.16 -10.45
C ARG A 369 -26.25 -35.68 -10.32
N GLN A 370 -26.61 -36.28 -9.19
CA GLN A 370 -26.70 -37.74 -9.03
C GLN A 370 -28.04 -38.24 -9.58
N LEU A 371 -29.16 -37.62 -9.18
CA LEU A 371 -30.51 -37.92 -9.68
C LEU A 371 -30.60 -37.80 -11.21
N LEU A 372 -30.08 -36.71 -11.79
CA LEU A 372 -30.07 -36.52 -13.25
C LEU A 372 -29.23 -37.58 -13.98
N ARG A 373 -28.12 -38.05 -13.37
CA ARG A 373 -27.33 -39.16 -13.93
C ARG A 373 -28.05 -40.51 -13.82
N GLN A 374 -28.78 -40.75 -12.75
CA GLN A 374 -29.59 -41.97 -12.59
C GLN A 374 -30.74 -42.00 -13.60
N GLY A 375 -31.50 -40.90 -13.75
CA GLY A 375 -32.57 -40.79 -14.74
C GLY A 375 -32.06 -40.89 -16.19
N ASN A 376 -30.92 -40.28 -16.50
CA ASN A 376 -30.29 -40.45 -17.82
C ASN A 376 -29.79 -41.88 -18.06
N LYS A 377 -29.32 -42.59 -17.02
CA LYS A 377 -28.94 -44.02 -17.14
C LYS A 377 -30.17 -44.87 -17.44
N GLN A 378 -31.27 -44.70 -16.68
CA GLN A 378 -32.52 -45.43 -16.91
C GLN A 378 -33.04 -45.22 -18.34
N LYS A 379 -33.09 -43.96 -18.82
CA LYS A 379 -33.48 -43.66 -20.22
C LYS A 379 -32.53 -44.25 -21.26
N ALA A 380 -31.24 -44.35 -20.96
CA ALA A 380 -30.27 -44.96 -21.87
C ALA A 380 -30.37 -46.49 -21.88
N ASP A 381 -30.77 -47.12 -20.77
CA ASP A 381 -30.96 -48.56 -20.67
C ASP A 381 -32.30 -48.96 -21.33
N GLN A 382 -33.40 -48.22 -21.11
CA GLN A 382 -34.67 -48.35 -21.86
C GLN A 382 -34.45 -48.29 -23.37
N LYS A 383 -33.70 -47.28 -23.85
CA LYS A 383 -33.37 -47.14 -25.28
C LYS A 383 -32.51 -48.29 -25.83
N LYS A 384 -31.67 -48.94 -25.00
CA LYS A 384 -30.95 -50.14 -25.44
C LYS A 384 -31.90 -51.32 -25.55
N GLU A 385 -32.80 -51.50 -24.58
CA GLU A 385 -33.80 -52.57 -24.59
C GLU A 385 -34.68 -52.45 -25.84
N GLU A 386 -35.22 -51.26 -26.12
CA GLU A 386 -35.93 -50.89 -27.35
C GLU A 386 -35.10 -51.25 -28.61
N GLN A 387 -33.88 -50.72 -28.73
CA GLN A 387 -33.00 -50.99 -29.89
C GLN A 387 -32.62 -52.46 -30.03
N THR A 388 -32.45 -53.21 -28.94
CA THR A 388 -32.18 -54.66 -29.01
C THR A 388 -33.41 -55.43 -29.48
N ALA A 389 -34.62 -55.01 -29.11
CA ALA A 389 -35.85 -55.60 -29.63
C ALA A 389 -36.00 -55.32 -31.14
N GLU A 390 -35.77 -54.09 -31.60
CA GLU A 390 -35.75 -53.71 -33.02
C GLU A 390 -34.72 -54.52 -33.81
N LEU A 391 -33.48 -54.64 -33.31
CA LEU A 391 -32.43 -55.41 -33.96
C LEU A 391 -32.74 -56.92 -34.00
N MET A 392 -33.38 -57.48 -32.98
CA MET A 392 -33.85 -58.86 -33.00
C MET A 392 -34.94 -59.09 -34.05
N GLN A 393 -35.88 -58.14 -34.20
CA GLN A 393 -36.90 -58.18 -35.26
C GLN A 393 -36.25 -58.13 -36.66
N GLN A 394 -35.34 -57.18 -36.90
CA GLN A 394 -34.62 -57.08 -38.17
C GLN A 394 -33.77 -58.32 -38.48
N CYS A 395 -33.19 -58.97 -37.47
CA CYS A 395 -32.45 -60.23 -37.67
C CYS A 395 -33.38 -61.39 -38.06
N ALA A 396 -34.60 -61.45 -37.52
CA ALA A 396 -35.60 -62.44 -37.92
C ALA A 396 -36.09 -62.20 -39.36
N GLU A 397 -36.37 -60.95 -39.73
CA GLU A 397 -36.74 -60.57 -41.11
C GLU A 397 -35.64 -60.89 -42.12
N ARG A 398 -34.38 -60.57 -41.80
CA ARG A 398 -33.24 -60.91 -42.66
C ARG A 398 -33.09 -62.41 -42.87
N ARG A 399 -33.24 -63.23 -41.82
CA ARG A 399 -33.23 -64.71 -41.98
C ARG A 399 -34.31 -65.19 -42.95
N LEU A 400 -35.52 -64.65 -42.85
CA LEU A 400 -36.61 -64.97 -43.78
C LEU A 400 -36.34 -64.50 -45.23
N GLN A 401 -35.62 -63.39 -45.41
CA GLN A 401 -35.18 -62.93 -46.73
C GLN A 401 -34.02 -63.77 -47.28
N GLU A 402 -33.03 -64.09 -46.45
CA GLU A 402 -31.92 -65.00 -46.76
C GLU A 402 -32.47 -66.37 -47.20
N GLU A 403 -33.40 -66.97 -46.44
CA GLU A 403 -34.08 -68.21 -46.79
C GLU A 403 -34.85 -68.16 -48.14
N ARG A 404 -35.36 -67.00 -48.55
CA ARG A 404 -36.00 -66.81 -49.86
C ARG A 404 -34.92 -66.71 -50.96
N SER A 405 -33.94 -65.82 -50.78
CA SER A 405 -32.85 -65.64 -51.73
C SER A 405 -32.01 -66.89 -51.95
N ILE A 406 -31.83 -67.74 -50.92
CA ILE A 406 -31.13 -69.03 -51.04
C ILE A 406 -31.93 -70.01 -51.91
N LYS A 407 -33.27 -70.01 -51.84
CA LYS A 407 -34.11 -70.84 -52.73
C LYS A 407 -33.97 -70.39 -54.19
N GLU A 408 -34.06 -69.09 -54.43
CA GLU A 408 -33.86 -68.47 -55.75
C GLU A 408 -32.43 -68.73 -56.29
N LEU A 409 -31.40 -68.64 -55.44
CA LEU A 409 -30.01 -68.96 -55.79
C LEU A 409 -29.80 -70.45 -56.08
N VAL A 410 -30.49 -71.35 -55.38
CA VAL A 410 -30.44 -72.80 -55.68
C VAL A 410 -31.05 -73.06 -57.07
N GLU A 411 -32.17 -72.43 -57.42
CA GLU A 411 -32.75 -72.50 -58.76
C GLU A 411 -31.79 -71.96 -59.83
N GLN A 412 -31.20 -70.77 -59.62
CA GLN A 412 -30.21 -70.20 -60.53
C GLN A 412 -28.92 -71.04 -60.64
N VAL A 413 -28.47 -71.68 -59.56
CA VAL A 413 -27.30 -72.59 -59.60
C VAL A 413 -27.61 -73.85 -60.41
N ILE A 414 -28.83 -74.38 -60.33
CA ILE A 414 -29.30 -75.48 -61.19
C ILE A 414 -29.26 -75.07 -62.67
N GLU A 415 -29.52 -73.80 -63.01
CA GLU A 415 -29.37 -73.27 -64.36
C GLU A 415 -27.89 -73.05 -64.76
N VAL A 416 -27.09 -72.42 -63.90
CA VAL A 416 -25.68 -72.13 -64.17
C VAL A 416 -24.83 -73.39 -64.26
N GLN A 417 -25.16 -74.47 -63.54
CA GLN A 417 -24.50 -75.78 -63.71
C GLN A 417 -24.70 -76.39 -65.11
N LYS A 418 -25.75 -76.00 -65.84
CA LYS A 418 -25.94 -76.36 -67.25
C LYS A 418 -24.96 -75.55 -68.14
N ASN A 419 -24.70 -74.30 -67.78
CA ASN A 419 -23.85 -73.36 -68.54
C ASN A 419 -22.33 -73.52 -68.28
N VAL A 420 -21.90 -73.82 -67.05
CA VAL A 420 -20.46 -73.93 -66.70
C VAL A 420 -19.77 -75.08 -67.45
N LYS A 421 -20.50 -76.17 -67.73
CA LYS A 421 -20.04 -77.28 -68.58
C LYS A 421 -19.59 -76.81 -69.98
N VAL A 422 -20.15 -75.71 -70.48
CA VAL A 422 -19.82 -75.10 -71.79
C VAL A 422 -18.58 -74.18 -71.70
N ALA A 423 -18.31 -73.59 -70.54
CA ALA A 423 -17.26 -72.57 -70.38
C ALA A 423 -15.86 -73.16 -70.09
N GLN A 424 -15.77 -74.29 -69.38
CA GLN A 424 -14.48 -74.91 -69.01
C GLN A 424 -13.63 -75.29 -70.24
N MET A 425 -14.26 -75.53 -71.40
CA MET A 425 -13.56 -75.81 -72.66
C MET A 425 -12.73 -74.64 -73.21
N LYS A 426 -12.90 -73.40 -72.71
CA LYS A 426 -12.27 -72.19 -73.29
C LYS A 426 -11.00 -71.72 -72.56
N LEU A 427 -10.91 -71.88 -71.23
CA LEU A 427 -9.88 -71.21 -70.40
C LEU A 427 -8.48 -71.84 -70.45
N LEU A 428 -8.34 -73.10 -70.87
CA LEU A 428 -7.04 -73.80 -70.92
C LEU A 428 -6.02 -73.16 -71.89
N LYS A 429 -6.45 -72.23 -72.75
CA LYS A 429 -5.62 -71.62 -73.81
C LYS A 429 -4.85 -70.37 -73.38
N GLY A 430 -5.20 -69.68 -72.27
CA GLY A 430 -4.68 -68.34 -71.97
C GLY A 430 -3.47 -68.23 -71.03
N ARG A 431 -3.20 -69.21 -70.16
CA ARG A 431 -2.28 -69.06 -69.01
C ARG A 431 -0.76 -69.06 -69.32
N ARG A 432 -0.33 -69.05 -70.59
CA ARG A 432 1.08 -69.32 -70.97
C ARG A 432 1.99 -68.09 -71.16
N GLN A 433 1.52 -66.85 -70.98
CA GLN A 433 2.22 -65.66 -71.54
C GLN A 433 2.79 -64.61 -70.55
N ILE A 434 2.43 -64.58 -69.26
CA ILE A 434 2.63 -63.37 -68.40
C ILE A 434 3.93 -63.34 -67.55
N VAL A 435 4.72 -64.42 -67.48
CA VAL A 435 5.67 -64.63 -66.36
C VAL A 435 7.03 -63.89 -66.49
N GLN A 436 7.35 -63.22 -67.61
CA GLN A 436 8.74 -62.86 -67.94
C GLN A 436 9.23 -61.44 -67.57
N GLU A 437 8.36 -60.47 -67.21
CA GLU A 437 8.73 -59.03 -67.28
C GLU A 437 9.26 -58.36 -65.97
N VAL A 438 9.32 -59.04 -64.82
CA VAL A 438 9.29 -58.36 -63.49
C VAL A 438 10.64 -58.25 -62.74
N ILE A 439 11.79 -58.60 -63.33
CA ILE A 439 13.02 -58.89 -62.55
C ILE A 439 14.04 -57.73 -62.35
N GLU A 440 13.99 -56.63 -63.11
CA GLU A 440 15.20 -55.79 -63.32
C GLU A 440 15.40 -54.53 -62.42
N GLU A 441 14.37 -53.94 -61.78
CA GLU A 441 14.38 -52.51 -61.39
C GLU A 441 15.07 -52.07 -60.04
N SER A 442 15.80 -52.91 -59.31
CA SER A 442 15.91 -52.76 -57.82
C SER A 442 17.21 -52.25 -57.14
N ARG A 443 18.27 -51.78 -57.83
CA ARG A 443 19.65 -51.78 -57.25
C ARG A 443 20.36 -50.48 -56.79
N GLU A 444 19.89 -49.24 -57.02
CA GLU A 444 20.82 -48.08 -57.11
C GLU A 444 20.96 -47.04 -55.94
N LEU A 445 20.19 -47.09 -54.84
CA LEU A 445 19.88 -45.84 -54.07
C LEU A 445 20.71 -45.45 -52.78
N LEU A 446 21.83 -46.09 -52.40
CA LEU A 446 22.23 -46.12 -50.96
C LEU A 446 23.38 -45.23 -50.38
N GLN A 447 24.32 -44.64 -51.13
CA GLN A 447 25.65 -44.24 -50.56
C GLN A 447 25.83 -42.83 -49.93
N ARG A 448 24.77 -42.03 -49.70
CA ARG A 448 24.90 -40.55 -49.55
C ARG A 448 24.46 -39.94 -48.16
N THR A 449 24.74 -40.55 -46.99
CA THR A 449 24.20 -40.18 -45.64
C THR A 449 25.08 -40.15 -44.31
N ALA A 450 26.06 -39.23 -44.05
CA ALA A 450 26.70 -39.03 -42.70
C ALA A 450 27.27 -37.64 -42.24
N GLU A 451 28.60 -37.35 -42.32
CA GLU A 451 29.33 -36.58 -41.26
C GLU A 451 29.03 -35.06 -41.06
N ALA A 452 29.62 -34.15 -41.88
CA ALA A 452 30.02 -32.77 -41.51
C ALA A 452 30.09 -32.41 -40.01
N ALA A 453 31.34 -32.37 -39.51
CA ALA A 453 31.94 -31.32 -38.66
C ALA A 453 31.17 -30.83 -37.40
N LYS A 454 31.65 -30.88 -36.14
CA LYS A 454 32.98 -30.94 -35.47
C LYS A 454 33.78 -29.63 -35.21
N GLU A 455 33.42 -28.45 -35.74
CA GLU A 455 34.39 -27.30 -35.72
C GLU A 455 34.21 -26.16 -34.67
N GLU A 456 33.05 -25.92 -34.06
CA GLU A 456 32.76 -24.59 -33.44
C GLU A 456 33.35 -24.24 -32.05
N GLN A 457 34.05 -25.14 -31.33
CA GLN A 457 34.15 -25.05 -29.85
C GLN A 457 35.20 -24.07 -29.23
N LYS A 458 36.16 -23.49 -29.98
CA LYS A 458 37.50 -23.21 -29.36
C LYS A 458 37.88 -21.81 -28.82
N ARG A 459 37.21 -20.70 -29.13
CA ARG A 459 37.97 -19.41 -29.22
C ARG A 459 37.97 -18.37 -28.08
N ARG A 460 37.10 -18.40 -27.05
CA ARG A 460 36.85 -17.15 -26.25
C ARG A 460 36.76 -17.28 -24.72
N CYS A 461 37.87 -17.69 -24.11
CA CYS A 461 38.31 -17.21 -22.80
C CYS A 461 39.53 -16.29 -23.00
N GLU A 462 39.77 -15.28 -22.13
CA GLU A 462 41.06 -14.99 -21.46
C GLU A 462 41.24 -13.57 -20.89
N LEU A 463 40.69 -12.51 -21.48
CA LEU A 463 41.18 -11.15 -21.17
C LEU A 463 40.74 -10.57 -19.81
N ILE A 464 41.66 -10.67 -18.84
CA ILE A 464 42.21 -9.55 -18.02
C ILE A 464 41.14 -8.74 -17.24
N ALA A 465 41.01 -8.77 -15.91
CA ALA A 465 41.90 -9.14 -14.82
C ALA A 465 43.21 -8.33 -14.74
N GLN A 466 43.16 -7.08 -14.24
CA GLN A 466 44.11 -6.49 -13.26
C GLN A 466 43.88 -4.98 -12.98
N HIS A 467 44.41 -4.54 -11.84
CA HIS A 467 44.63 -3.18 -11.30
C HIS A 467 43.61 -2.58 -10.31
N ARG A 468 44.11 -2.39 -9.07
CA ARG A 468 43.49 -1.76 -7.88
C ARG A 468 44.45 -0.71 -7.29
N ALA A 469 43.88 0.25 -6.53
CA ALA A 469 44.44 0.95 -5.34
C ALA A 469 45.49 2.10 -5.49
N LEU A 470 45.68 3.07 -4.54
CA LEU A 470 44.88 3.75 -3.46
C LEU A 470 45.67 4.95 -2.81
N GLU A 471 44.97 5.94 -2.19
CA GLU A 471 45.31 6.75 -0.94
C GLU A 471 46.22 8.05 -0.85
N THR A 472 46.38 8.67 0.37
CA THR A 472 46.22 10.16 0.66
C THR A 472 46.98 10.81 1.91
N GLN A 473 47.11 12.17 2.06
CA GLN A 473 47.06 13.11 3.29
C GLN A 473 48.22 14.11 3.81
N PRO A 474 47.95 15.20 4.64
CA PRO A 474 48.83 16.38 5.09
C PRO A 474 48.81 16.84 6.63
N MET A 475 49.37 18.03 7.13
CA MET A 475 48.98 18.87 8.39
C MET A 475 49.91 20.00 9.10
N ARG A 476 49.33 20.92 9.96
CA ARG A 476 49.81 21.67 11.25
C ARG A 476 50.01 23.25 11.45
N LYS A 477 50.46 23.81 12.64
CA LYS A 477 50.23 25.23 13.25
C LYS A 477 51.25 25.81 14.34
N GLY A 478 51.20 27.11 14.80
CA GLY A 478 52.04 27.80 15.89
C GLY A 478 51.52 29.13 16.64
N LYS A 479 52.18 29.72 17.70
CA LYS A 479 51.64 30.77 18.71
C LYS A 479 52.62 31.80 19.46
N LEU A 480 52.14 32.61 20.47
CA LEU A 480 52.64 33.89 21.14
C LEU A 480 52.75 33.89 22.74
N VAL A 481 53.14 34.99 23.44
CA VAL A 481 53.37 35.15 24.94
C VAL A 481 52.76 36.46 25.60
N ASP A 482 53.33 37.08 26.69
CA ASP A 482 52.63 37.85 27.78
C ASP A 482 53.38 39.09 28.45
N LEU A 483 52.87 39.74 29.55
CA LEU A 483 53.16 41.14 30.02
C LEU A 483 53.30 41.41 31.57
N THR A 484 54.44 41.94 32.09
CA THR A 484 54.59 42.34 33.53
C THR A 484 55.16 43.75 33.82
N GLN A 485 55.52 44.51 32.79
CA GLN A 485 56.07 45.87 32.94
C GLN A 485 54.96 46.92 32.93
N ILE A 486 55.10 47.96 33.76
CA ILE A 486 54.26 49.16 33.67
C ILE A 486 54.94 50.09 32.67
N PRO A 487 54.25 50.54 31.62
CA PRO A 487 54.94 51.11 30.46
C PRO A 487 55.26 52.60 30.56
N GLY A 488 54.84 53.30 31.62
CA GLY A 488 55.34 54.64 32.02
C GLY A 488 55.16 55.75 30.99
N TYR A 489 53.93 56.09 30.66
CA TYR A 489 53.58 57.08 29.62
C TYR A 489 53.16 58.46 30.16
N GLY A 490 53.13 58.67 31.48
CA GLY A 490 52.87 59.96 32.12
C GLY A 490 51.40 60.40 32.22
N LEU A 491 50.43 59.48 32.07
CA LEU A 491 49.00 59.77 32.25
C LEU A 491 48.60 59.81 33.74
N GLU A 492 47.68 60.70 34.13
CA GLU A 492 47.19 60.91 35.52
C GLU A 492 46.42 59.72 36.14
N GLY A 493 46.47 58.54 35.51
CA GLY A 493 45.90 57.28 36.00
C GLY A 493 46.91 56.12 36.04
N GLU A 494 48.20 56.39 35.84
CA GLU A 494 49.24 55.36 35.86
C GLU A 494 49.51 54.83 37.26
N MET A 495 48.93 53.68 37.54
CA MET A 495 49.26 52.85 38.70
C MET A 495 50.20 51.74 38.26
N SER A 496 51.12 51.34 39.14
CA SER A 496 51.86 50.11 38.94
C SER A 496 50.88 48.92 38.82
N VAL A 497 51.31 47.87 38.10
CA VAL A 497 50.59 46.58 38.03
C VAL A 497 50.40 45.96 39.42
N VAL A 498 51.08 46.49 40.45
CA VAL A 498 50.96 46.10 41.86
C VAL A 498 49.96 46.97 42.63
N GLU A 499 50.01 48.30 42.56
CA GLU A 499 49.00 49.19 43.19
C GLU A 499 47.61 48.96 42.61
N LEU A 500 47.54 48.69 41.31
CA LEU A 500 46.33 48.26 40.64
C LEU A 500 45.80 46.94 41.23
N ARG A 501 46.64 46.03 41.76
CA ARG A 501 46.17 44.82 42.46
C ARG A 501 45.53 45.12 43.82
N GLU A 502 46.00 46.12 44.56
CA GLU A 502 45.48 46.47 45.89
C GLU A 502 44.12 47.16 45.81
N ARG A 503 43.98 48.14 44.91
CA ARG A 503 42.66 48.74 44.63
C ARG A 503 41.69 47.71 44.04
N LEU A 504 42.18 46.81 43.19
CA LEU A 504 41.41 45.64 42.78
C LEU A 504 41.10 44.67 43.93
N ALA A 505 41.89 44.59 45.02
CA ALA A 505 41.61 43.70 46.13
C ALA A 505 40.37 44.15 46.92
N LEU A 506 40.30 45.44 47.27
CA LEU A 506 39.11 46.02 47.93
C LEU A 506 37.86 45.93 47.05
N LEU A 507 38.00 46.22 45.74
CA LEU A 507 36.90 46.03 44.80
C LEU A 507 36.49 44.55 44.68
N LYS A 508 37.45 43.61 44.66
CA LYS A 508 37.18 42.17 44.71
C LYS A 508 36.44 41.76 45.97
N GLU A 509 36.73 42.29 47.15
CA GLU A 509 35.98 41.98 48.38
C GLU A 509 34.52 42.46 48.30
N THR A 510 34.28 43.68 47.83
CA THR A 510 32.89 44.18 47.66
C THR A 510 32.14 43.42 46.57
N GLN A 511 32.85 42.96 45.53
CA GLN A 511 32.30 42.10 44.51
C GLN A 511 32.02 40.69 45.04
N GLN A 512 32.91 40.12 45.87
CA GLN A 512 32.75 38.81 46.52
C GLN A 512 31.48 38.77 47.37
N ARG A 513 31.22 39.77 48.23
CA ARG A 513 29.98 39.83 49.04
C ARG A 513 28.73 39.84 48.16
N LYS A 514 28.71 40.66 47.10
CA LYS A 514 27.61 40.70 46.12
C LYS A 514 27.49 39.41 45.30
N GLU A 515 28.59 38.70 45.09
CA GLU A 515 28.58 37.37 44.47
C GLU A 515 28.06 36.31 45.44
N GLU A 516 28.36 36.38 46.73
CA GLU A 516 27.88 35.48 47.78
C GLU A 516 26.37 35.60 47.97
N GLU A 517 25.84 36.82 48.12
CA GLU A 517 24.39 37.07 48.16
C GLU A 517 23.66 36.49 46.92
N LYS A 518 24.24 36.70 45.73
CA LYS A 518 23.71 36.13 44.48
C LYS A 518 23.84 34.60 44.45
N ARG A 519 24.93 34.02 44.95
CA ARG A 519 25.12 32.56 45.05
C ARG A 519 24.07 31.97 45.98
N ASP A 520 23.77 32.60 47.12
CA ASP A 520 22.76 32.14 48.07
C ASP A 520 21.35 32.24 47.50
N GLN A 521 20.97 33.34 46.86
CA GLN A 521 19.71 33.46 46.13
C GLN A 521 19.58 32.37 45.05
N ILE A 522 20.65 32.12 44.29
CA ILE A 522 20.69 31.05 43.28
C ILE A 522 20.56 29.66 43.93
N ILE A 523 21.17 29.43 45.09
CA ILE A 523 21.08 28.17 45.84
C ILE A 523 19.65 27.96 46.36
N GLN A 524 19.04 28.96 46.98
CA GLN A 524 17.64 28.90 47.46
C GLN A 524 16.68 28.64 46.29
N ALA A 525 16.80 29.41 45.19
CA ALA A 525 16.00 29.20 43.99
C ALA A 525 16.26 27.84 43.31
N LYS A 526 17.46 27.26 43.44
CA LYS A 526 17.74 25.88 42.99
C LYS A 526 17.08 24.85 43.92
N ARG A 527 17.14 25.03 45.24
CA ARG A 527 16.49 24.16 46.25
C ARG A 527 14.97 24.11 46.05
N ALA A 528 14.33 25.28 45.97
CA ALA A 528 12.89 25.39 45.71
C ALA A 528 12.48 24.71 44.39
N ARG A 529 13.24 24.92 43.30
CA ARG A 529 13.01 24.23 42.02
C ARG A 529 13.20 22.71 42.12
N SER A 530 14.18 22.21 42.88
CA SER A 530 14.35 20.78 43.10
C SER A 530 13.22 20.15 43.92
N GLN A 531 12.73 20.83 44.95
CA GLN A 531 11.59 20.39 45.76
C GLN A 531 10.31 20.34 44.91
N GLY A 532 10.01 21.38 44.13
CA GLY A 532 8.87 21.38 43.20
C GLY A 532 8.93 20.25 42.17
N LEU A 533 10.12 19.91 41.67
CA LEU A 533 10.31 18.77 40.77
C LEU A 533 10.17 17.42 41.48
N GLN A 534 10.62 17.28 42.74
CA GLN A 534 10.43 16.07 43.54
C GLN A 534 8.93 15.80 43.78
N ASN A 535 8.20 16.80 44.29
CA ASN A 535 6.76 16.71 44.51
C ASN A 535 5.99 16.33 43.23
N MET A 536 6.40 16.89 42.08
CA MET A 536 5.79 16.54 40.79
C MET A 536 6.13 15.12 40.33
N VAL A 537 7.35 14.63 40.57
CA VAL A 537 7.71 13.21 40.30
C VAL A 537 6.90 12.26 41.18
N GLU A 538 6.66 12.60 42.44
CA GLU A 538 5.82 11.83 43.35
C GLU A 538 4.37 11.76 42.85
N GLN A 539 3.77 12.91 42.51
CA GLN A 539 2.44 12.97 41.87
C GLN A 539 2.36 12.11 40.60
N ILE A 540 3.33 12.25 39.69
CA ILE A 540 3.45 11.43 38.47
C ILE A 540 3.52 9.93 38.82
N SER A 541 4.27 9.55 39.86
CA SER A 541 4.39 8.15 40.27
C SER A 541 3.06 7.56 40.75
N LEU A 542 2.26 8.34 41.50
CA LEU A 542 0.93 7.96 41.96
C LEU A 542 -0.05 7.84 40.79
N CYS A 543 -0.05 8.80 39.86
CA CYS A 543 -0.85 8.76 38.65
C CYS A 543 -0.50 7.56 37.76
N ARG A 544 0.79 7.28 37.54
CA ARG A 544 1.27 6.09 36.83
C ARG A 544 0.82 4.79 37.50
N ALA A 545 0.91 4.70 38.83
CA ALA A 545 0.48 3.52 39.58
C ALA A 545 -1.04 3.30 39.46
N ALA A 546 -1.85 4.35 39.59
CA ALA A 546 -3.30 4.29 39.41
C ALA A 546 -3.69 3.88 37.98
N MET A 547 -3.06 4.49 36.96
CA MET A 547 -3.28 4.16 35.56
C MET A 547 -2.83 2.73 35.22
N GLY A 548 -1.71 2.28 35.78
CA GLY A 548 -1.21 0.91 35.66
C GLY A 548 -2.17 -0.12 36.25
N ARG A 549 -2.70 0.13 37.47
CA ARG A 549 -3.74 -0.72 38.09
C ARG A 549 -5.00 -0.79 37.24
N SER A 550 -5.54 0.34 36.77
CA SER A 550 -6.75 0.33 35.92
C SER A 550 -6.51 -0.36 34.57
N ALA A 551 -5.31 -0.21 33.97
CA ALA A 551 -4.94 -0.89 32.73
C ALA A 551 -4.80 -2.41 32.93
N ALA A 552 -4.22 -2.85 34.05
CA ALA A 552 -4.13 -4.27 34.40
C ALA A 552 -5.52 -4.90 34.58
N LEU A 553 -6.45 -4.22 35.27
CA LEU A 553 -7.84 -4.68 35.43
C LEU A 553 -8.56 -4.79 34.07
N ARG A 554 -8.47 -3.77 33.21
CA ARG A 554 -9.03 -3.83 31.84
C ARG A 554 -8.42 -4.97 31.01
N TRP A 555 -7.14 -5.26 31.19
CA TRP A 555 -6.46 -6.35 30.50
C TRP A 555 -6.92 -7.72 31.00
N GLU A 556 -7.05 -7.93 32.31
CA GLU A 556 -7.61 -9.17 32.87
C GLU A 556 -9.08 -9.37 32.48
N GLN A 557 -9.90 -8.31 32.47
CA GLN A 557 -11.28 -8.38 31.95
C GLN A 557 -11.31 -8.83 30.48
N LYS A 558 -10.52 -8.19 29.60
CA LYS A 558 -10.44 -8.56 28.18
C LYS A 558 -9.87 -9.96 27.97
N LYS A 559 -8.90 -10.36 28.81
CA LYS A 559 -8.32 -11.71 28.83
C LYS A 559 -9.38 -12.73 29.22
N ALA A 560 -10.16 -12.50 30.28
CA ALA A 560 -11.28 -13.36 30.68
C ALA A 560 -12.33 -13.50 29.56
N GLN A 561 -12.75 -12.38 28.96
CA GLN A 561 -13.66 -12.37 27.79
C GLN A 561 -13.10 -13.19 26.61
N SER A 562 -11.79 -13.11 26.33
CA SER A 562 -11.14 -13.84 25.24
C SER A 562 -10.78 -15.29 25.56
N ALA A 563 -10.73 -15.66 26.85
CA ALA A 563 -10.35 -16.98 27.33
C ALA A 563 -11.56 -17.87 27.62
N ALA A 564 -12.74 -17.27 27.86
CA ALA A 564 -14.01 -17.97 27.75
C ALA A 564 -14.11 -18.60 26.34
N PRO A 565 -14.30 -19.92 26.23
CA PRO A 565 -14.58 -20.54 24.94
C PRO A 565 -15.85 -19.91 24.39
N GLY A 566 -15.74 -19.15 23.29
CA GLY A 566 -16.91 -18.52 22.66
C GLY A 566 -17.97 -19.59 22.43
N PRO A 567 -19.19 -19.44 22.97
CA PRO A 567 -20.22 -20.46 22.83
C PRO A 567 -20.48 -20.70 21.34
N PRO A 568 -20.76 -21.95 20.93
CA PRO A 568 -21.21 -22.19 19.56
C PRO A 568 -22.43 -21.30 19.29
N SER A 569 -22.42 -20.56 18.17
CA SER A 569 -23.48 -19.62 17.79
C SER A 569 -24.85 -20.23 18.05
N GLN A 570 -25.55 -19.67 19.04
CA GLN A 570 -26.83 -20.20 19.55
C GLN A 570 -28.01 -19.85 18.63
N ASP A 571 -27.78 -19.01 17.62
CA ASP A 571 -28.73 -18.71 16.55
C ASP A 571 -29.38 -19.98 15.99
N GLN A 572 -30.69 -20.10 16.22
CA GLN A 572 -31.53 -21.19 15.71
C GLN A 572 -31.33 -21.36 14.19
N ARG A 573 -31.25 -20.25 13.44
CA ARG A 573 -30.95 -20.19 11.99
C ARG A 573 -29.64 -20.92 11.63
N VAL A 574 -28.59 -20.76 12.42
CA VAL A 574 -27.27 -21.38 12.18
C VAL A 574 -27.33 -22.87 12.50
N LEU A 575 -28.07 -23.27 13.52
CA LEU A 575 -28.28 -24.68 13.91
C LEU A 575 -29.12 -25.43 12.89
N GLU A 576 -30.24 -24.86 12.42
CA GLU A 576 -31.08 -25.41 11.36
C GLU A 576 -30.31 -25.65 10.05
N LEU A 577 -29.50 -24.66 9.63
CA LEU A 577 -28.67 -24.80 8.43
C LEU A 577 -27.60 -25.90 8.58
N ARG A 578 -27.03 -26.09 9.78
CA ARG A 578 -26.11 -27.23 10.05
C ARG A 578 -26.84 -28.56 9.93
N ARG A 579 -28.03 -28.68 10.53
CA ARG A 579 -28.87 -29.87 10.45
C ARG A 579 -29.23 -30.23 9.00
N ARG A 580 -29.69 -29.26 8.20
CA ARG A 580 -30.00 -29.50 6.76
C ARG A 580 -28.78 -29.96 5.98
N ILE A 581 -27.59 -29.40 6.23
CA ILE A 581 -26.34 -29.85 5.58
C ILE A 581 -26.02 -31.31 5.96
N GLU A 582 -26.26 -31.70 7.21
CA GLU A 582 -26.05 -33.08 7.67
C GLU A 582 -27.05 -34.05 7.05
N GLU A 583 -28.33 -33.65 6.93
CA GLU A 583 -29.39 -34.39 6.24
C GLU A 583 -29.04 -34.60 4.74
N SER A 584 -28.75 -33.54 3.98
CA SER A 584 -28.34 -33.65 2.57
C SER A 584 -27.02 -34.43 2.38
N ALA A 585 -26.06 -34.28 3.30
CA ALA A 585 -24.82 -35.06 3.25
C ALA A 585 -25.05 -36.55 3.56
N ALA A 586 -26.05 -36.89 4.40
CA ALA A 586 -26.47 -38.26 4.66
C ALA A 586 -27.21 -38.85 3.45
N GLU A 587 -28.11 -38.11 2.81
CA GLU A 587 -28.74 -38.50 1.55
C GLU A 587 -27.70 -38.80 0.46
N ARG A 588 -26.68 -37.94 0.31
CA ARG A 588 -25.60 -38.17 -0.65
C ARG A 588 -24.81 -39.45 -0.33
N ARG A 589 -24.60 -39.76 0.95
CA ARG A 589 -23.97 -41.03 1.36
C ARG A 589 -24.86 -42.22 1.01
N LYS A 590 -26.18 -42.14 1.22
CA LYS A 590 -27.15 -43.17 0.80
C LYS A 590 -27.14 -43.38 -0.72
N GLN A 591 -27.25 -42.31 -1.52
CA GLN A 591 -27.20 -42.39 -2.99
C GLN A 591 -25.85 -42.84 -3.55
N ALA A 592 -24.74 -42.58 -2.84
CA ALA A 592 -23.43 -43.11 -3.20
C ALA A 592 -23.28 -44.60 -2.86
N ALA A 593 -23.95 -45.09 -1.81
CA ALA A 593 -23.94 -46.49 -1.41
C ALA A 593 -24.89 -47.36 -2.26
N SER A 594 -25.98 -46.80 -2.79
CA SER A 594 -26.89 -47.50 -3.71
C SER A 594 -26.41 -47.53 -5.17
N GLY A 595 -25.37 -46.78 -5.52
CA GLY A 595 -24.66 -46.98 -6.77
C GLY A 595 -23.92 -48.32 -6.75
N PRO A 596 -23.94 -49.12 -7.84
CA PRO A 596 -23.23 -50.39 -7.85
C PRO A 596 -21.75 -50.14 -7.58
N ILE A 597 -21.24 -50.78 -6.52
CA ILE A 597 -19.82 -50.74 -6.15
C ILE A 597 -19.06 -51.27 -7.35
N SER A 598 -18.37 -50.38 -8.08
CA SER A 598 -17.53 -50.84 -9.19
C SER A 598 -16.49 -51.78 -8.59
N ALA A 599 -16.46 -53.03 -9.07
CA ALA A 599 -15.52 -54.04 -8.61
C ALA A 599 -14.11 -53.43 -8.48
N PRO A 600 -13.35 -53.75 -7.41
CA PRO A 600 -12.09 -53.10 -7.10
C PRO A 600 -11.19 -53.17 -8.33
N ARG A 601 -10.95 -52.00 -8.93
CA ARG A 601 -10.25 -51.86 -10.21
C ARG A 601 -8.92 -52.60 -10.08
N ALA A 602 -8.74 -53.66 -10.87
CA ALA A 602 -7.57 -54.53 -10.78
C ALA A 602 -6.28 -53.68 -10.71
N PRO A 603 -5.35 -54.00 -9.79
CA PRO A 603 -4.22 -53.12 -9.50
C PRO A 603 -3.39 -52.92 -10.76
N ARG A 604 -3.42 -51.70 -11.31
CA ARG A 604 -2.53 -51.32 -12.41
C ARG A 604 -1.08 -51.64 -11.99
N PRO A 605 -0.29 -52.33 -12.84
CA PRO A 605 1.09 -52.64 -12.50
C PRO A 605 1.83 -51.34 -12.21
N LYS A 606 2.50 -51.29 -11.05
CA LYS A 606 3.26 -50.12 -10.62
C LYS A 606 4.44 -49.92 -11.58
N PRO A 607 4.69 -48.71 -12.11
CA PRO A 607 6.02 -48.42 -12.65
C PRO A 607 7.04 -48.57 -11.52
N ARG A 608 8.17 -49.24 -11.80
CA ARG A 608 9.32 -49.32 -10.88
C ARG A 608 9.76 -47.90 -10.52
N VAL A 609 9.73 -47.55 -9.24
CA VAL A 609 10.33 -46.33 -8.70
C VAL A 609 11.19 -46.73 -7.50
N SER A 610 12.49 -46.52 -7.64
CA SER A 610 13.51 -46.67 -6.58
C SER A 610 13.24 -45.72 -5.40
N PRO A 611 13.75 -45.99 -4.19
CA PRO A 611 13.16 -45.47 -2.96
C PRO A 611 13.28 -43.95 -2.80
N ALA A 612 12.22 -43.34 -2.30
CA ALA A 612 12.10 -41.90 -2.08
C ALA A 612 12.25 -41.53 -0.59
N SER A 613 12.91 -40.40 -0.30
CA SER A 613 12.84 -39.74 1.00
C SER A 613 11.66 -38.76 1.07
N ARG A 614 10.69 -39.04 1.96
CA ARG A 614 9.66 -38.09 2.46
C ARG A 614 10.33 -37.13 3.47
N ARG A 615 9.87 -35.92 3.84
CA ARG A 615 8.58 -35.19 3.91
C ARG A 615 8.89 -33.68 3.69
N GLY A 616 7.97 -32.74 3.45
CA GLY A 616 6.51 -32.76 3.29
C GLY A 616 5.84 -31.54 3.96
N GLY A 617 4.87 -30.89 3.29
CA GLY A 617 3.81 -30.14 3.99
C GLY A 617 3.59 -28.64 3.70
N ARG A 618 2.68 -28.38 2.74
CA ARG A 618 1.67 -27.29 2.70
C ARG A 618 2.12 -25.84 2.46
N GLY A 619 1.41 -25.17 1.52
CA GLY A 619 1.50 -23.71 1.33
C GLY A 619 0.98 -23.16 -0.01
N ALA A 620 0.23 -23.90 -0.82
CA ALA A 620 -0.20 -23.44 -2.14
C ALA A 620 -1.65 -22.95 -2.15
N GLY A 621 -1.84 -21.62 -2.10
CA GLY A 621 -3.01 -21.00 -2.69
C GLY A 621 -2.84 -20.97 -4.22
N ARG A 622 -3.79 -21.55 -4.98
CA ARG A 622 -3.81 -21.42 -6.44
C ARG A 622 -5.19 -20.98 -6.93
N ARG A 623 -5.23 -19.79 -7.53
CA ARG A 623 -6.26 -19.41 -8.49
C ARG A 623 -6.23 -20.42 -9.66
N ALA A 624 -7.39 -20.64 -10.26
CA ALA A 624 -7.53 -21.56 -11.39
C ALA A 624 -6.67 -21.12 -12.60
N ARG A 625 -6.03 -22.07 -13.25
CA ARG A 625 -5.58 -21.94 -14.65
C ARG A 625 -6.13 -23.14 -15.41
N VAL A 626 -6.87 -22.86 -16.48
CA VAL A 626 -7.57 -23.86 -17.30
C VAL A 626 -6.57 -24.83 -17.93
N GLY A 627 -6.92 -26.11 -17.97
CA GLY A 627 -6.03 -27.17 -18.43
C GLY A 627 -5.81 -27.18 -19.95
N ARG A 628 -4.56 -27.01 -20.38
CA ARG A 628 -4.05 -27.48 -21.69
C ARG A 628 -3.00 -28.58 -21.49
N GLY A 629 -3.38 -29.64 -20.76
CA GLY A 629 -2.45 -30.70 -20.34
C GLY A 629 -2.23 -31.85 -21.33
N SER A 630 -3.18 -32.12 -22.23
CA SER A 630 -3.14 -33.32 -23.08
C SER A 630 -2.47 -33.13 -24.45
N VAL A 631 -2.41 -31.89 -24.96
CA VAL A 631 -1.92 -31.60 -26.32
C VAL A 631 -0.38 -31.41 -26.31
N GLY A 632 0.18 -30.91 -25.22
CA GLY A 632 1.63 -30.69 -25.07
C GLY A 632 2.45 -31.98 -25.20
N ALA A 633 2.07 -33.04 -24.49
CA ALA A 633 2.81 -34.31 -24.54
C ALA A 633 2.82 -34.96 -25.94
N GLN A 634 1.73 -34.83 -26.72
CA GLN A 634 1.69 -35.32 -28.10
C GLN A 634 2.50 -34.44 -29.06
N LEU A 635 2.52 -33.12 -28.85
CA LEU A 635 3.37 -32.21 -29.62
C LEU A 635 4.86 -32.42 -29.32
N GLU A 636 5.23 -32.59 -28.05
CA GLU A 636 6.61 -32.92 -27.65
C GLU A 636 7.05 -34.27 -28.23
N SER A 637 6.18 -35.28 -28.22
CA SER A 637 6.46 -36.59 -28.85
C SER A 637 6.69 -36.45 -30.37
N ARG A 638 5.85 -35.66 -31.06
CA ARG A 638 6.03 -35.38 -32.49
C ARG A 638 7.30 -34.56 -32.76
N HIS A 639 7.62 -33.59 -31.92
CA HIS A 639 8.80 -32.76 -32.02
C HIS A 639 10.10 -33.56 -31.90
N TRP A 640 10.16 -34.54 -30.99
CA TRP A 640 11.32 -35.45 -30.90
C TRP A 640 11.46 -36.36 -32.13
N VAL A 641 10.37 -36.83 -32.72
CA VAL A 641 10.38 -37.60 -33.98
C VAL A 641 10.79 -36.73 -35.17
N GLU A 642 10.30 -35.50 -35.27
CA GLU A 642 10.75 -34.52 -36.29
C GLU A 642 12.23 -34.15 -36.11
N LEU A 643 12.73 -34.04 -34.87
CA LEU A 643 14.15 -33.83 -34.58
C LEU A 643 15.02 -35.03 -34.98
N GLN A 644 14.55 -36.26 -34.76
CA GLN A 644 15.25 -37.46 -35.27
C GLN A 644 15.23 -37.50 -36.80
N GLN A 645 14.09 -37.28 -37.45
CA GLN A 645 14.01 -37.23 -38.92
C GLN A 645 14.79 -36.06 -39.52
N SER A 646 14.90 -34.92 -38.83
CA SER A 646 15.73 -33.78 -39.25
C SER A 646 17.22 -34.09 -39.10
N ARG A 647 17.63 -34.77 -38.03
CA ARG A 647 18.99 -35.30 -37.87
C ARG A 647 19.31 -36.35 -38.93
N GLU A 648 18.40 -37.28 -39.20
CA GLU A 648 18.55 -38.23 -40.31
C GLU A 648 18.65 -37.52 -41.65
N ARG A 649 17.79 -36.55 -41.97
CA ARG A 649 17.89 -35.77 -43.22
C ARG A 649 19.19 -34.97 -43.33
N ARG A 650 19.71 -34.45 -42.22
CA ARG A 650 21.03 -33.77 -42.19
C ARG A 650 22.15 -34.76 -42.40
N LEU A 651 22.16 -35.91 -41.72
CA LEU A 651 23.06 -37.01 -42.07
C LEU A 651 22.89 -37.37 -43.57
N ARG A 652 21.67 -37.48 -44.09
CA ARG A 652 21.36 -37.74 -45.53
C ARG A 652 21.73 -36.61 -46.50
N ALA A 653 22.16 -35.43 -46.04
CA ALA A 653 22.81 -34.42 -46.86
C ALA A 653 24.35 -34.57 -46.86
N LEU A 654 24.89 -35.34 -45.92
CA LEU A 654 26.29 -35.30 -45.50
C LEU A 654 27.13 -36.56 -45.83
N GLN A 655 26.61 -37.60 -46.50
CA GLN A 655 27.46 -38.30 -47.50
C GLN A 655 27.02 -37.95 -48.94
N ARG A 656 25.97 -37.12 -49.19
CA ARG A 656 25.71 -36.58 -50.54
C ARG A 656 26.91 -35.74 -50.96
N SER A 657 27.38 -34.88 -50.06
CA SER A 657 28.59 -34.07 -50.18
C SER A 657 29.92 -34.84 -50.08
N CYS A 658 29.93 -36.14 -49.73
CA CYS A 658 31.15 -36.96 -49.72
C CYS A 658 31.36 -37.80 -50.98
N VAL A 659 30.33 -37.92 -51.82
CA VAL A 659 30.36 -38.75 -53.04
C VAL A 659 30.61 -37.90 -54.30
N ASP A 660 30.51 -36.58 -54.16
CA ASP A 660 30.65 -35.59 -55.23
C ASP A 660 31.90 -34.70 -55.03
N ALA A 661 32.92 -35.22 -54.33
CA ALA A 661 34.25 -34.63 -54.10
C ALA A 661 35.32 -35.73 -54.08
#